data_AF-A0A419KZL9-F1
#
_entry.id   AF-A0A419KZL9-F1
#
_cell.length_a   1.000
_cell.length_b   1.000
_cell.length_c   1.000
_cell.angle_alpha   90.00
_cell.angle_beta   90.00
_cell.angle_gamma   90.00
#
_symmetry.space_group_name_H-M   'P 1'
#
loop_
_entity.id
_entity.type
_entity.pdbx_description
1 polymer ?
#
loop_
_entity_poly.entity_id
_entity_poly.type
_entity_poly.pdbx_seq_one_letter_code
_entity_poly.pdbx_strand_id
1 'polypeptide(L)'
;MKVPLGVFICRCGGNISGTVRVEEVADVVRKVEDVKVVRIADFLCSKPGLDMIKDSIRRFNLEGVVVASCSPHMHEETFRDALEEAGLNRYRLVHVNIREQCSWVHTRGATEKALDLILAGISRARVLEPLEEIEVEVSRDIMVIGGGIAGITSALHLAEAGYKVYLVERRPSIGGRMAQLSKTFPTLDCAPCILSPRMSDVERNPNIVLLTNSEVSSVTGGPGNFQVRIHVRARGVDPEKCLKCGRCERECPVETADEFEEGLLRRKAIHLPFPQAVPSAYTIDFEACTRCGRCAEVCPAGAINLEEGEREIEVRVGSIIVATGFDLLDAERLRSYHPQHPNVVTALQVERLIEDELTAGRVLKKADGSRVKSIAYILCAGSRDPHRGLPYCSRICCPYAVKEAILLKEFLPYLRIWIYYTDMRMSGRGFEEFYRRARDLGIRFIHGKPGEVRPTEDGLLEVVAEDIDSGVILRNLVDMVVLCTGVVPSKGTEELARKLGIPLADDGFIASRHPKLDPISTLRDGIYAAGMALGPKDIHDSVVDGKAAAAHAMGFVGDGRRLLDPIKPRLVGECDGCLRCVESCGYNALTFDGEKPVVDLFSCVGCGACVSACPRGSLELPHYTGVQLEAEVQGLLSRRSDEVVLVGFFEDKICYTAADNAGTSRISYPPNIRIVRVPSTALLDERLLLKTLLYGADGILLCEDEGSRELKIAERLVASMRSTLSELGIEAERVHLQPMVLPIFRVLPEYISRFQQRVSRLGKIGEEEREKLKGLL
;
A
#
# COMPACT_ATOMS: atom_id res chain seq x y z
N MET A 1 -30.23 31.20 16.46
CA MET A 1 -31.18 30.32 17.17
C MET A 1 -30.39 29.22 17.85
N LYS A 2 -30.83 28.73 19.01
CA LYS A 2 -30.12 27.67 19.76
C LYS A 2 -30.36 26.32 19.08
N VAL A 3 -29.30 25.62 18.70
CA VAL A 3 -29.36 24.29 18.06
C VAL A 3 -29.71 23.25 19.13
N PRO A 4 -30.81 22.49 19.03
CA PRO A 4 -31.16 21.46 20.00
C PRO A 4 -30.22 20.25 19.90
N LEU A 5 -29.42 20.03 20.95
CA LEU A 5 -28.40 18.97 20.98
C LEU A 5 -28.81 17.77 21.83
N GLY A 6 -28.44 16.57 21.38
CA GLY A 6 -28.47 15.35 22.19
C GLY A 6 -27.08 14.86 22.52
N VAL A 7 -26.83 14.49 23.77
CA VAL A 7 -25.54 13.94 24.22
C VAL A 7 -25.72 12.51 24.72
N PHE A 8 -24.96 11.59 24.15
CA PHE A 8 -25.04 10.16 24.46
C PHE A 8 -23.69 9.68 24.98
N ILE A 9 -23.66 9.13 26.19
CA ILE A 9 -22.42 8.73 26.86
C ILE A 9 -22.41 7.22 27.06
N CYS A 10 -21.35 6.55 26.60
CA CYS A 10 -21.21 5.11 26.67
C CYS A 10 -20.51 4.67 27.97
N ARG A 11 -20.96 3.60 28.62
CA ARG A 11 -20.20 2.93 29.70
C ARG A 11 -19.19 1.91 29.17
N CYS A 12 -19.44 1.41 27.96
CA CYS A 12 -18.67 0.39 27.26
C CYS A 12 -18.42 -0.87 28.11
N GLY A 13 -19.45 -1.34 28.81
CA GLY A 13 -19.36 -2.52 29.68
C GLY A 13 -18.27 -2.41 30.77
N GLY A 14 -18.05 -1.21 31.31
CA GLY A 14 -17.00 -0.95 32.31
C GLY A 14 -15.69 -0.42 31.75
N ASN A 15 -15.45 -0.50 30.43
CA ASN A 15 -14.23 0.04 29.83
C ASN A 15 -14.11 1.56 29.95
N ILE A 16 -15.24 2.28 29.97
CA ILE A 16 -15.27 3.72 30.21
C ILE A 16 -15.67 3.97 31.66
N SER A 17 -16.80 3.42 32.10
CA SER A 17 -17.36 3.72 33.43
C SER A 17 -16.56 3.17 34.61
N GLY A 18 -15.60 2.27 34.36
CA GLY A 18 -14.66 1.80 35.40
C GLY A 18 -13.64 2.86 35.80
N THR A 19 -13.40 3.87 34.96
CA THR A 19 -12.43 4.95 35.20
C THR A 19 -13.10 6.33 35.20
N VAL A 20 -14.00 6.57 34.26
CA VAL A 20 -14.74 7.83 34.10
C VAL A 20 -16.04 7.73 34.88
N ARG A 21 -16.33 8.71 35.75
CA ARG A 21 -17.59 8.80 36.49
C ARG A 21 -18.68 9.36 35.57
N VAL A 22 -19.21 8.48 34.71
CA VAL A 22 -20.12 8.82 33.60
C VAL A 22 -21.37 9.55 34.08
N GLU A 23 -21.91 9.17 35.23
CA GLU A 23 -23.08 9.81 35.84
C GLU A 23 -22.81 11.26 36.24
N GLU A 24 -21.66 11.54 36.86
CA GLU A 24 -21.27 12.91 37.23
C GLU A 24 -21.06 13.80 35.99
N VAL A 25 -20.43 13.24 34.96
CA VAL A 25 -20.26 13.91 33.66
C VAL A 25 -21.62 14.25 33.06
N ALA A 26 -22.55 13.30 33.05
CA ALA A 26 -23.90 13.51 32.54
C ALA A 26 -24.66 14.59 33.32
N ASP A 27 -24.52 14.65 34.64
CA ASP A 27 -25.19 15.66 35.48
C ASP A 27 -24.72 17.08 35.20
N VAL A 28 -23.44 17.26 34.87
CA VAL A 28 -22.92 18.56 34.42
C VAL A 28 -23.46 18.88 33.03
N VAL A 29 -23.39 17.93 32.09
CA VAL A 29 -23.81 18.13 30.70
C VAL A 29 -25.31 18.44 30.59
N ARG A 30 -26.16 17.86 31.45
CA ARG A 30 -27.61 18.16 31.51
C ARG A 30 -27.93 19.62 31.82
N LYS A 31 -27.01 20.36 32.43
CA LYS A 31 -27.20 21.78 32.80
C LYS A 31 -26.78 22.73 31.67
N VAL A 32 -26.19 22.21 30.59
CA VAL A 32 -25.83 23.02 29.42
C VAL A 32 -27.10 23.37 28.65
N GLU A 33 -27.34 24.67 28.47
CA GLU A 33 -28.63 25.22 28.05
C GLU A 33 -29.19 24.63 26.73
N ASP A 34 -28.32 24.36 25.76
CA ASP A 34 -28.71 23.87 24.43
C ASP A 34 -28.85 22.34 24.35
N VAL A 35 -28.50 21.61 25.42
CA VAL A 35 -28.59 20.16 25.50
C VAL A 35 -30.00 19.75 25.94
N LYS A 36 -30.79 19.22 25.00
CA LYS A 36 -32.18 18.79 25.24
C LYS A 36 -32.31 17.44 25.90
N VAL A 37 -31.37 16.54 25.62
CA VAL A 37 -31.40 15.18 26.14
C VAL A 37 -30.00 14.67 26.40
N VAL A 38 -29.81 14.05 27.57
CA VAL A 38 -28.62 13.26 27.89
C VAL A 38 -29.06 11.82 28.17
N ARG A 39 -28.40 10.87 27.52
CA ARG A 39 -28.63 9.43 27.72
C ARG A 39 -27.32 8.71 27.98
N ILE A 40 -27.39 7.70 28.82
CA ILE A 40 -26.26 6.81 29.15
C ILE A 40 -26.69 5.39 28.80
N ALA A 41 -25.83 4.65 28.10
CA ALA A 41 -26.06 3.24 27.82
C ALA A 41 -24.75 2.46 27.93
N ASP A 42 -24.86 1.15 28.14
CA ASP A 42 -23.68 0.31 28.30
C ASP A 42 -22.94 0.08 26.98
N PHE A 43 -23.68 -0.01 25.87
CA PHE A 43 -23.13 -0.18 24.54
C PHE A 43 -23.92 0.67 23.54
N LEU A 44 -23.47 1.90 23.30
CA LEU A 44 -24.14 2.79 22.33
C LEU A 44 -24.13 2.24 20.89
N CYS A 45 -23.09 1.51 20.50
CA CYS A 45 -22.99 0.88 19.16
C CYS A 45 -23.86 -0.37 19.00
N SER A 46 -24.48 -0.87 20.07
CA SER A 46 -25.42 -2.00 19.98
C SER A 46 -26.76 -1.54 19.42
N LYS A 47 -27.53 -2.45 18.81
CA LYS A 47 -28.87 -2.13 18.27
C LYS A 47 -29.76 -1.35 19.27
N PRO A 48 -29.91 -1.75 20.56
CA PRO A 48 -30.65 -0.96 21.53
C PRO A 48 -30.10 0.46 21.76
N GLY A 49 -28.77 0.62 21.72
CA GLY A 49 -28.12 1.92 21.84
C GLY A 49 -28.39 2.82 20.63
N LEU A 50 -28.28 2.26 19.43
CA LEU A 50 -28.58 2.97 18.18
C LEU A 50 -30.06 3.36 18.09
N ASP A 51 -30.98 2.45 18.44
CA ASP A 51 -32.42 2.73 18.47
C ASP A 51 -32.76 3.84 19.49
N MET A 52 -32.11 3.83 20.66
CA MET A 52 -32.24 4.91 21.65
C MET A 52 -31.78 6.28 21.11
N ILE A 53 -30.69 6.32 20.35
CA ILE A 53 -30.21 7.55 19.69
C ILE A 53 -31.24 8.02 18.67
N LYS A 54 -31.69 7.12 17.77
CA LYS A 54 -32.68 7.42 16.73
C LYS A 54 -34.00 7.95 17.30
N ASP A 55 -34.51 7.29 18.33
CA ASP A 55 -35.75 7.69 19.00
C ASP A 55 -35.61 9.04 19.69
N SER A 56 -34.43 9.32 20.27
CA SER A 56 -34.15 10.61 20.91
C SER A 56 -34.05 11.73 19.88
N ILE A 57 -33.44 11.49 18.72
CA ILE A 57 -33.38 12.45 17.60
C ILE A 57 -34.79 12.88 17.21
N ARG A 58 -35.68 11.91 16.94
CA ARG A 58 -37.06 12.17 16.53
C ARG A 58 -37.89 12.83 17.63
N ARG A 59 -37.80 12.31 18.87
CA ARG A 59 -38.64 12.76 19.98
C ARG A 59 -38.32 14.17 20.46
N PHE A 60 -37.04 14.53 20.46
CA PHE A 60 -36.57 15.83 20.95
C PHE A 60 -36.25 16.82 19.83
N ASN A 61 -36.53 16.44 18.56
CA ASN A 61 -36.28 17.23 17.36
C ASN A 61 -34.84 17.76 17.33
N LEU A 62 -33.88 16.84 17.52
CA LEU A 62 -32.46 17.20 17.63
C LEU A 62 -31.90 17.64 16.27
N GLU A 63 -31.06 18.67 16.28
CA GLU A 63 -30.36 19.19 15.10
C GLU A 63 -28.84 18.92 15.15
N GLY A 64 -28.36 18.37 16.26
CA GLY A 64 -26.97 17.94 16.44
C GLY A 64 -26.83 16.87 17.52
N VAL A 65 -25.88 15.97 17.34
CA VAL A 65 -25.67 14.83 18.23
C VAL A 65 -24.20 14.74 18.63
N VAL A 66 -23.95 14.58 19.93
CA VAL A 66 -22.63 14.29 20.48
C VAL A 66 -22.63 12.88 21.05
N VAL A 67 -21.75 12.02 20.54
CA VAL A 67 -21.57 10.66 21.05
C VAL A 67 -20.22 10.56 21.74
N ALA A 68 -20.23 10.40 23.06
CA ALA A 68 -19.04 10.23 23.88
C ALA A 68 -18.80 8.74 24.15
N SER A 69 -17.86 8.15 23.40
CA SER A 69 -17.62 6.70 23.45
C SER A 69 -16.18 6.32 23.06
N CYS A 70 -16.01 5.36 22.14
CA CYS A 70 -14.73 4.93 21.60
C CYS A 70 -14.19 5.88 20.53
N SER A 71 -13.08 5.50 19.89
CA SER A 71 -12.52 6.21 18.75
C SER A 71 -13.53 6.35 17.58
N PRO A 72 -13.53 7.51 16.90
CA PRO A 72 -14.24 7.68 15.63
C PRO A 72 -13.74 6.73 14.53
N HIS A 73 -12.47 6.31 14.52
CA HIS A 73 -11.96 5.32 13.56
C HIS A 73 -12.64 3.94 13.67
N MET A 74 -13.41 3.70 14.73
CA MET A 74 -14.09 2.43 14.96
C MET A 74 -15.60 2.47 14.64
N HIS A 75 -16.31 3.52 15.05
CA HIS A 75 -17.78 3.55 14.99
C HIS A 75 -18.39 4.88 14.50
N GLU A 76 -17.61 5.83 14.00
CA GLU A 76 -18.16 7.11 13.50
C GLU A 76 -19.20 6.88 12.40
N GLU A 77 -18.89 6.03 11.41
CA GLU A 77 -19.84 5.65 10.36
C GLU A 77 -21.09 4.96 10.92
N THR A 78 -20.94 4.06 11.90
CA THR A 78 -22.10 3.40 12.55
C THR A 78 -23.05 4.42 13.19
N PHE A 79 -22.53 5.48 13.80
CA PHE A 79 -23.36 6.53 14.38
C PHE A 79 -23.92 7.48 13.31
N ARG A 80 -23.14 7.80 12.27
CA ARG A 80 -23.59 8.58 11.11
C ARG A 80 -24.80 7.94 10.43
N ASP A 81 -24.75 6.63 10.20
CA ASP A 81 -25.86 5.87 9.61
C ASP A 81 -27.10 5.91 10.51
N ALA A 82 -26.92 5.82 11.84
CA ALA A 82 -28.03 5.94 12.78
C ALA A 82 -28.67 7.34 12.77
N LEU A 83 -27.88 8.41 12.64
CA LEU A 83 -28.42 9.77 12.46
C LEU A 83 -29.26 9.86 11.19
N GLU A 84 -28.74 9.34 10.09
CA GLU A 84 -29.39 9.36 8.78
C GLU A 84 -30.70 8.56 8.78
N GLU A 85 -30.72 7.37 9.37
CA GLU A 85 -31.96 6.58 9.59
C GLU A 85 -33.00 7.33 10.46
N ALA A 86 -32.57 8.26 11.30
CA ALA A 86 -33.45 9.12 12.10
C ALA A 86 -33.90 10.39 11.37
N GLY A 87 -33.41 10.64 10.15
CA GLY A 87 -33.69 11.84 9.37
C GLY A 87 -32.80 13.04 9.72
N LEU A 88 -31.71 12.85 10.47
CA LEU A 88 -30.74 13.89 10.78
C LEU A 88 -29.52 13.74 9.86
N ASN A 89 -29.02 14.85 9.32
CA ASN A 89 -27.84 14.83 8.45
C ASN A 89 -26.63 14.20 9.17
N ARG A 90 -25.95 13.26 8.50
CA ARG A 90 -24.86 12.48 9.08
C ARG A 90 -23.67 13.32 9.58
N TYR A 91 -23.43 14.49 9.00
CA TYR A 91 -22.38 15.42 9.42
C TYR A 91 -22.78 16.34 10.59
N ARG A 92 -23.96 16.14 11.18
CA ARG A 92 -24.38 16.75 12.46
C ARG A 92 -23.93 15.94 13.69
N LEU A 93 -23.07 14.95 13.49
CA LEU A 93 -22.43 14.16 14.55
C LEU A 93 -21.11 14.82 14.99
N VAL A 94 -20.87 14.86 16.30
CA VAL A 94 -19.53 14.95 16.89
C VAL A 94 -19.26 13.70 17.72
N HIS A 95 -18.27 12.91 17.30
CA HIS A 95 -17.87 11.71 18.02
C HIS A 95 -16.68 12.02 18.93
N VAL A 96 -16.92 11.97 20.25
CA VAL A 96 -15.93 12.28 21.28
C VAL A 96 -15.32 11.00 21.83
N ASN A 97 -14.01 10.84 21.69
CA ASN A 97 -13.27 9.69 22.17
C ASN A 97 -12.93 9.83 23.67
N ILE A 98 -13.68 9.14 24.52
CA ILE A 98 -13.46 9.08 25.97
C ILE A 98 -13.00 7.70 26.45
N ARG A 99 -12.65 6.79 25.52
CA ARG A 99 -12.16 5.45 25.83
C ARG A 99 -10.67 5.33 25.57
N GLU A 100 -10.26 5.21 24.30
CA GLU A 100 -8.87 5.03 23.91
C GLU A 100 -7.99 6.19 24.38
N GLN A 101 -8.48 7.43 24.25
CA GLN A 101 -7.70 8.63 24.59
C GLN A 101 -8.00 9.18 25.99
N CYS A 102 -8.83 8.47 26.76
CA CYS A 102 -9.17 8.87 28.12
C CYS A 102 -9.20 7.68 29.10
N SER A 103 -10.30 6.92 29.17
CA SER A 103 -10.48 5.89 30.23
C SER A 103 -9.43 4.79 30.24
N TRP A 104 -8.85 4.46 29.08
CA TRP A 104 -7.87 3.39 28.93
C TRP A 104 -6.42 3.80 29.17
N VAL A 105 -6.14 5.10 29.16
CA VAL A 105 -4.79 5.64 29.33
C VAL A 105 -4.60 6.38 30.64
N HIS A 106 -5.68 6.66 31.38
CA HIS A 106 -5.63 7.37 32.66
C HIS A 106 -6.25 6.56 33.80
N THR A 107 -5.71 6.73 34.99
CA THR A 107 -6.33 6.25 36.25
C THR A 107 -6.81 7.39 37.14
N ARG A 108 -6.27 8.61 36.95
CA ARG A 108 -6.65 9.87 37.63
C ARG A 108 -6.88 10.96 36.60
N GLY A 109 -7.72 11.94 36.91
CA GLY A 109 -8.03 13.05 36.00
C GLY A 109 -8.87 12.66 34.76
N ALA A 110 -9.27 11.40 34.64
CA ALA A 110 -10.02 10.90 33.49
C ALA A 110 -11.43 11.49 33.40
N THR A 111 -12.09 11.70 34.55
CA THR A 111 -13.46 12.25 34.58
C THR A 111 -13.47 13.70 34.12
N GLU A 112 -12.51 14.48 34.58
CA GLU A 112 -12.29 15.88 34.22
C GLU A 112 -11.94 15.99 32.75
N LYS A 113 -10.99 15.17 32.26
CA LYS A 113 -10.65 15.11 30.84
C LYS A 113 -11.84 14.74 29.96
N ALA A 114 -12.62 13.72 30.34
CA ALA A 114 -13.80 13.30 29.59
C ALA A 114 -14.85 14.42 29.51
N LEU A 115 -15.06 15.14 30.62
CA LEU A 115 -15.98 16.27 30.65
C LEU A 115 -15.52 17.42 29.72
N ASP A 116 -14.25 17.79 29.75
CA ASP A 116 -13.70 18.83 28.87
C ASP A 116 -13.85 18.45 27.39
N LEU A 117 -13.56 17.18 27.05
CA LEU A 117 -13.74 16.65 25.68
C LEU A 117 -15.20 16.66 25.24
N ILE A 118 -16.15 16.36 26.13
CA ILE A 118 -17.58 16.39 25.81
C ILE A 118 -18.07 17.82 25.64
N LEU A 119 -17.61 18.76 26.46
CA LEU A 119 -17.93 20.18 26.32
C LEU A 119 -17.37 20.76 25.02
N ALA A 120 -16.16 20.35 24.62
CA ALA A 120 -15.61 20.64 23.29
C ALA A 120 -16.51 20.14 22.17
N GLY A 121 -16.96 18.88 22.26
CA GLY A 121 -17.86 18.29 21.28
C GLY A 121 -19.22 19.00 21.21
N ILE A 122 -19.79 19.41 22.34
CA ILE A 122 -21.03 20.20 22.40
C ILE A 122 -20.83 21.56 21.73
N SER A 123 -19.75 22.27 22.04
CA SER A 123 -19.47 23.57 21.42
C SER A 123 -19.28 23.46 19.91
N ARG A 124 -18.56 22.43 19.43
CA ARG A 124 -18.42 22.17 17.99
C ARG A 124 -19.76 21.84 17.34
N ALA A 125 -20.58 21.00 17.97
CA ALA A 125 -21.88 20.59 17.44
C ALA A 125 -22.85 21.77 17.19
N ARG A 126 -22.73 22.87 17.95
CA ARG A 126 -23.53 24.09 17.76
C ARG A 126 -23.31 24.77 16.41
N VAL A 127 -22.12 24.61 15.84
CA VAL A 127 -21.67 25.32 14.63
C VAL A 127 -21.39 24.37 13.46
N LEU A 128 -21.73 23.08 13.62
CA LEU A 128 -21.78 22.17 12.49
C LEU A 128 -22.88 22.59 11.51
N GLU A 129 -22.63 22.35 10.24
CA GLU A 129 -23.58 22.52 9.15
C GLU A 129 -23.89 21.13 8.56
N PRO A 130 -25.07 20.94 7.95
CA PRO A 130 -25.32 19.71 7.21
C PRO A 130 -24.43 19.68 5.96
N LEU A 131 -23.88 18.51 5.64
CA LEU A 131 -23.13 18.30 4.40
C LEU A 131 -23.74 17.15 3.61
N GLU A 132 -23.64 17.21 2.30
CA GLU A 132 -24.08 16.15 1.39
C GLU A 132 -22.86 15.53 0.74
N GLU A 133 -22.79 14.20 0.73
CA GLU A 133 -21.74 13.50 0.01
C GLU A 133 -21.75 13.91 -1.47
N ILE A 134 -20.55 14.07 -2.03
CA ILE A 134 -20.42 14.59 -3.38
C ILE A 134 -20.44 13.41 -4.35
N GLU A 135 -21.52 13.28 -5.12
CA GLU A 135 -21.57 12.30 -6.21
C GLU A 135 -20.67 12.77 -7.36
N VAL A 136 -19.74 11.90 -7.75
CA VAL A 136 -18.79 12.12 -8.84
C VAL A 136 -18.77 10.93 -9.78
N GLU A 137 -18.60 11.23 -11.06
CA GLU A 137 -18.40 10.20 -12.08
C GLU A 137 -16.97 9.69 -12.06
N VAL A 138 -16.83 8.36 -12.01
CA VAL A 138 -15.56 7.65 -12.14
C VAL A 138 -15.54 6.85 -13.44
N SER A 139 -14.35 6.70 -14.02
CA SER A 139 -14.19 5.76 -15.13
C SER A 139 -14.39 4.34 -14.61
N ARG A 140 -15.21 3.55 -15.33
CA ARG A 140 -15.36 2.11 -15.06
C ARG A 140 -14.24 1.28 -15.67
N ASP A 141 -13.43 1.86 -16.56
CA ASP A 141 -12.31 1.15 -17.16
C ASP A 141 -11.23 0.93 -16.10
N ILE A 142 -10.60 -0.24 -16.09
CA ILE A 142 -9.57 -0.61 -15.11
C ILE A 142 -8.28 -0.98 -15.85
N MET A 143 -7.13 -0.55 -15.32
CA MET A 143 -5.83 -0.96 -15.84
C MET A 143 -5.21 -2.05 -14.99
N VAL A 144 -4.61 -3.05 -15.63
CA VAL A 144 -3.75 -4.05 -15.00
C VAL A 144 -2.36 -3.95 -15.64
N ILE A 145 -1.34 -3.75 -14.81
CA ILE A 145 0.06 -3.59 -15.26
C ILE A 145 0.83 -4.86 -14.90
N GLY A 146 1.19 -5.64 -15.92
CA GLY A 146 1.90 -6.91 -15.81
C GLY A 146 1.00 -8.09 -16.17
N GLY A 147 1.35 -8.82 -17.22
CA GLY A 147 0.65 -9.98 -17.78
C GLY A 147 1.10 -11.33 -17.20
N GLY A 148 1.60 -11.36 -15.96
CA GLY A 148 1.84 -12.62 -15.24
C GLY A 148 0.54 -13.26 -14.73
N ILE A 149 0.62 -14.41 -14.07
CA ILE A 149 -0.57 -15.13 -13.58
C ILE A 149 -1.50 -14.28 -12.69
N ALA A 150 -0.94 -13.40 -11.85
CA ALA A 150 -1.73 -12.48 -11.02
C ALA A 150 -2.50 -11.44 -11.86
N GLY A 151 -1.84 -10.85 -12.86
CA GLY A 151 -2.47 -9.87 -13.75
C GLY A 151 -3.47 -10.50 -14.71
N ILE A 152 -3.16 -11.66 -15.28
CA ILE A 152 -4.10 -12.46 -16.09
C ILE A 152 -5.35 -12.78 -15.27
N THR A 153 -5.18 -13.26 -14.04
CA THR A 153 -6.30 -13.56 -13.14
C THR A 153 -7.13 -12.33 -12.85
N SER A 154 -6.49 -11.20 -12.55
CA SER A 154 -7.18 -9.93 -12.28
C SER A 154 -8.00 -9.48 -13.49
N ALA A 155 -7.38 -9.48 -14.68
CA ALA A 155 -8.01 -9.02 -15.91
C ALA A 155 -9.21 -9.88 -16.31
N LEU A 156 -9.08 -11.21 -16.23
CA LEU A 156 -10.19 -12.13 -16.50
C LEU A 156 -11.35 -11.92 -15.53
N HIS A 157 -11.06 -11.81 -14.23
CA HIS A 157 -12.11 -11.66 -13.22
C HIS A 157 -12.87 -10.33 -13.34
N LEU A 158 -12.15 -9.25 -13.65
CA LEU A 158 -12.75 -7.94 -13.96
C LEU A 158 -13.61 -8.00 -15.23
N ALA A 159 -13.11 -8.65 -16.29
CA ALA A 159 -13.82 -8.78 -17.55
C ALA A 159 -15.08 -9.66 -17.45
N GLU A 160 -15.03 -10.73 -16.66
CA GLU A 160 -16.18 -11.58 -16.29
C GLU A 160 -17.25 -10.77 -15.54
N ALA A 161 -16.84 -9.80 -14.71
CA ALA A 161 -17.73 -8.87 -14.03
C ALA A 161 -18.24 -7.72 -14.93
N GLY A 162 -17.88 -7.71 -16.22
CA GLY A 162 -18.37 -6.75 -17.21
C GLY A 162 -17.60 -5.43 -17.26
N TYR A 163 -16.42 -5.35 -16.66
CA TYR A 163 -15.56 -4.17 -16.75
C TYR A 163 -14.64 -4.25 -17.96
N LYS A 164 -14.40 -3.10 -18.60
CA LYS A 164 -13.37 -2.96 -19.63
C LYS A 164 -12.00 -2.87 -18.96
N VAL A 165 -11.06 -3.68 -19.42
CA VAL A 165 -9.73 -3.83 -18.83
C VAL A 165 -8.65 -3.52 -19.84
N TYR A 166 -7.70 -2.64 -19.49
CA TYR A 166 -6.45 -2.50 -20.23
C TYR A 166 -5.38 -3.34 -19.54
N LEU A 167 -4.92 -4.42 -20.19
CA LEU A 167 -3.84 -5.25 -19.67
C LEU A 167 -2.52 -4.87 -20.37
N VAL A 168 -1.65 -4.20 -19.64
CA VAL A 168 -0.36 -3.69 -20.14
C VAL A 168 0.75 -4.68 -19.79
N GLU A 169 1.45 -5.21 -20.79
CA GLU A 169 2.58 -6.13 -20.63
C GLU A 169 3.80 -5.61 -21.37
N ARG A 170 4.93 -5.53 -20.65
CA ARG A 170 6.20 -5.03 -21.16
C ARG A 170 6.80 -5.92 -22.23
N ARG A 171 6.70 -7.25 -22.05
CA ARG A 171 7.25 -8.25 -22.97
C ARG A 171 6.33 -8.44 -24.17
N PRO A 172 6.80 -9.13 -25.23
CA PRO A 172 5.98 -9.43 -26.40
C PRO A 172 4.85 -10.43 -26.17
N SER A 173 4.80 -11.06 -24.99
CA SER A 173 3.77 -12.02 -24.60
C SER A 173 3.44 -11.93 -23.12
N ILE A 174 2.18 -12.17 -22.78
CA ILE A 174 1.74 -12.47 -21.42
C ILE A 174 2.19 -13.88 -20.99
N GLY A 175 2.04 -14.21 -19.70
CA GLY A 175 2.38 -15.49 -19.08
C GLY A 175 3.37 -15.34 -17.92
N GLY A 176 4.24 -14.33 -17.98
CA GLY A 176 5.25 -14.05 -16.96
C GLY A 176 6.20 -15.23 -16.71
N ARG A 177 6.79 -15.28 -15.51
CA ARG A 177 7.72 -16.37 -15.10
C ARG A 177 7.06 -17.76 -15.07
N MET A 178 5.74 -17.83 -14.91
CA MET A 178 5.02 -19.11 -14.90
C MET A 178 5.08 -19.82 -16.24
N ALA A 179 5.16 -19.07 -17.35
CA ALA A 179 5.32 -19.65 -18.69
C ALA A 179 6.67 -20.35 -18.88
N GLN A 180 7.70 -19.97 -18.11
CA GLN A 180 9.02 -20.60 -18.17
C GLN A 180 9.10 -21.93 -17.39
N LEU A 181 8.09 -22.25 -16.57
CA LEU A 181 8.11 -23.44 -15.71
C LEU A 181 7.66 -24.68 -16.48
N SER A 182 8.28 -25.82 -16.18
CA SER A 182 7.85 -27.13 -16.69
C SER A 182 6.57 -27.59 -15.97
N LYS A 183 6.63 -27.65 -14.64
CA LYS A 183 5.53 -28.07 -13.75
C LYS A 183 5.39 -27.16 -12.53
N THR A 184 4.27 -27.25 -11.84
CA THR A 184 3.99 -26.47 -10.63
C THR A 184 3.89 -27.34 -9.38
N PHE A 185 4.50 -26.91 -8.28
CA PHE A 185 4.35 -27.58 -6.98
C PHE A 185 3.04 -27.17 -6.28
N PRO A 186 2.53 -27.98 -5.34
CA PRO A 186 2.97 -29.34 -4.99
C PRO A 186 2.35 -30.43 -5.88
N THR A 187 1.46 -30.07 -6.80
CA THR A 187 0.63 -31.03 -7.57
C THR A 187 1.36 -31.68 -8.74
N LEU A 188 2.46 -31.09 -9.22
CA LEU A 188 3.18 -31.49 -10.44
C LEU A 188 2.35 -31.36 -11.73
N ASP A 189 1.34 -30.49 -11.73
CA ASP A 189 0.62 -30.11 -12.95
C ASP A 189 1.58 -29.46 -13.95
N CYS A 190 1.35 -29.73 -15.24
CA CYS A 190 2.06 -29.06 -16.32
C CYS A 190 1.70 -27.57 -16.32
N ALA A 191 2.70 -26.68 -16.20
CA ALA A 191 2.44 -25.25 -16.07
C ALA A 191 1.76 -24.66 -17.33
N PRO A 192 2.20 -25.00 -18.56
CA PRO A 192 1.46 -24.64 -19.78
C PRO A 192 0.00 -25.10 -19.78
N CYS A 193 -0.31 -26.30 -19.28
CA CYS A 193 -1.69 -26.81 -19.29
C CYS A 193 -2.66 -25.97 -18.46
N ILE A 194 -2.19 -25.30 -17.41
CA ILE A 194 -3.03 -24.45 -16.56
C ILE A 194 -2.92 -22.96 -16.88
N LEU A 195 -1.82 -22.53 -17.51
CA LEU A 195 -1.60 -21.13 -17.89
C LEU A 195 -2.11 -20.81 -19.31
N SER A 196 -1.82 -21.64 -20.31
CA SER A 196 -2.15 -21.37 -21.71
C SER A 196 -3.66 -21.18 -21.94
N PRO A 197 -4.58 -21.95 -21.32
CA PRO A 197 -6.01 -21.67 -21.43
C PRO A 197 -6.36 -20.26 -20.95
N ARG A 198 -5.79 -19.82 -19.82
CA ARG A 198 -6.04 -18.47 -19.26
C ARG A 198 -5.49 -17.37 -20.16
N MET A 199 -4.32 -17.58 -20.76
CA MET A 199 -3.78 -16.65 -21.75
C MET A 199 -4.67 -16.55 -22.99
N SER A 200 -5.19 -17.68 -23.46
CA SER A 200 -6.13 -17.71 -24.60
C SER A 200 -7.47 -17.04 -24.26
N ASP A 201 -7.97 -17.22 -23.03
CA ASP A 201 -9.17 -16.54 -22.55
C ASP A 201 -8.97 -15.02 -22.58
N VAL A 202 -7.78 -14.51 -22.22
CA VAL A 202 -7.46 -13.08 -22.32
C VAL A 202 -7.50 -12.59 -23.76
N GLU A 203 -6.84 -13.32 -24.68
CA GLU A 203 -6.78 -12.96 -26.11
C GLU A 203 -8.17 -12.88 -26.77
N ARG A 204 -9.09 -13.75 -26.35
CA ARG A 204 -10.45 -13.86 -26.92
C ARG A 204 -11.48 -12.97 -26.24
N ASN A 205 -11.13 -12.31 -25.14
CA ASN A 205 -12.11 -11.57 -24.34
C ASN A 205 -12.32 -10.16 -24.91
N PRO A 206 -13.54 -9.80 -25.36
CA PRO A 206 -13.81 -8.48 -25.95
C PRO A 206 -13.74 -7.32 -24.95
N ASN A 207 -13.79 -7.60 -23.64
CA ASN A 207 -13.65 -6.59 -22.59
C ASN A 207 -12.19 -6.34 -22.21
N ILE A 208 -11.23 -7.13 -22.73
CA ILE A 208 -9.81 -6.95 -22.42
C ILE A 208 -9.08 -6.39 -23.64
N VAL A 209 -8.52 -5.19 -23.47
CA VAL A 209 -7.58 -4.59 -24.41
C VAL A 209 -6.17 -5.00 -23.98
N LEU A 210 -5.62 -6.00 -24.65
CA LEU A 210 -4.25 -6.46 -24.40
C LEU A 210 -3.23 -5.58 -25.13
N LEU A 211 -2.31 -4.99 -24.38
CA LEU A 211 -1.22 -4.14 -24.86
C LEU A 211 0.12 -4.79 -24.49
N THR A 212 0.67 -5.63 -25.35
CA THR A 212 2.04 -6.16 -25.21
C THR A 212 3.07 -5.17 -25.75
N ASN A 213 4.36 -5.41 -25.48
CA ASN A 213 5.45 -4.48 -25.84
C ASN A 213 5.20 -3.06 -25.28
N SER A 214 4.47 -2.95 -24.17
CA SER A 214 3.89 -1.70 -23.69
C SER A 214 4.26 -1.44 -22.23
N GLU A 215 4.58 -0.19 -21.91
CA GLU A 215 4.93 0.25 -20.56
C GLU A 215 4.23 1.57 -20.22
N VAL A 216 3.88 1.76 -18.94
CA VAL A 216 3.28 3.02 -18.49
C VAL A 216 4.35 4.13 -18.45
N SER A 217 4.13 5.20 -19.22
CA SER A 217 5.04 6.35 -19.30
C SER A 217 4.71 7.42 -18.27
N SER A 218 3.43 7.74 -18.06
CA SER A 218 2.99 8.67 -17.00
C SER A 218 1.59 8.35 -16.48
N VAL A 219 1.32 8.76 -15.24
CA VAL A 219 -0.01 8.70 -14.62
C VAL A 219 -0.31 10.05 -13.97
N THR A 220 -1.39 10.69 -14.39
CA THR A 220 -1.91 11.92 -13.81
C THR A 220 -3.37 11.72 -13.38
N GLY A 221 -3.93 12.71 -12.68
CA GLY A 221 -5.27 12.61 -12.11
C GLY A 221 -5.30 11.86 -10.77
N GLY A 222 -6.53 11.57 -10.32
CA GLY A 222 -6.83 11.01 -9.00
C GLY A 222 -7.53 9.65 -9.07
N PRO A 223 -7.74 9.00 -7.90
CA PRO A 223 -8.55 7.80 -7.79
C PRO A 223 -9.87 7.94 -8.57
N GLY A 224 -10.25 6.97 -9.40
CA GLY A 224 -11.49 7.06 -10.19
C GLY A 224 -11.38 7.86 -11.50
N ASN A 225 -10.29 8.62 -11.70
CA ASN A 225 -10.07 9.43 -12.89
C ASN A 225 -8.58 9.53 -13.27
N PHE A 226 -7.90 8.40 -13.37
CA PHE A 226 -6.51 8.36 -13.79
C PHE A 226 -6.41 8.55 -15.31
N GLN A 227 -5.59 9.50 -15.73
CA GLN A 227 -5.14 9.62 -17.13
C GLN A 227 -3.77 8.93 -17.22
N VAL A 228 -3.73 7.85 -17.98
CA VAL A 228 -2.53 7.02 -18.10
C VAL A 228 -2.02 7.08 -19.53
N ARG A 229 -0.76 7.47 -19.68
CA ARG A 229 -0.03 7.34 -20.95
C ARG A 229 0.76 6.06 -20.97
N ILE A 230 0.64 5.35 -22.09
CA ILE A 230 1.23 4.04 -22.33
C ILE A 230 2.14 4.18 -23.54
N HIS A 231 3.41 3.90 -23.36
CA HIS A 231 4.39 3.82 -24.43
C HIS A 231 4.38 2.41 -25.02
N VAL A 232 4.04 2.29 -26.30
CA VAL A 232 3.99 1.03 -27.04
C VAL A 232 5.19 0.97 -27.98
N ARG A 233 6.11 0.05 -27.70
CA ARG A 233 7.27 -0.21 -28.55
C ARG A 233 6.85 -0.96 -29.81
N ALA A 234 7.62 -0.77 -30.88
CA ALA A 234 7.43 -1.50 -32.12
C ALA A 234 7.56 -3.01 -31.90
N ARG A 235 6.61 -3.80 -32.42
CA ARG A 235 6.66 -5.26 -32.40
C ARG A 235 7.35 -5.80 -33.66
N GLY A 236 7.26 -5.06 -34.76
CA GLY A 236 7.75 -5.40 -36.08
C GLY A 236 6.91 -6.44 -36.82
N VAL A 237 5.87 -6.99 -36.17
CA VAL A 237 4.98 -8.02 -36.71
C VAL A 237 3.56 -7.73 -36.26
N ASP A 238 2.64 -7.60 -37.21
CA ASP A 238 1.20 -7.45 -36.97
C ASP A 238 0.59 -8.79 -36.49
N PRO A 239 0.12 -8.89 -35.23
CA PRO A 239 -0.42 -10.13 -34.69
C PRO A 239 -1.63 -10.66 -35.44
N GLU A 240 -2.48 -9.77 -35.97
CA GLU A 240 -3.73 -10.15 -36.67
C GLU A 240 -3.45 -10.79 -38.04
N LYS A 241 -2.32 -10.46 -38.65
CA LYS A 241 -1.91 -11.01 -39.96
C LYS A 241 -0.96 -12.20 -39.84
N CYS A 242 -0.30 -12.37 -38.69
CA CYS A 242 0.75 -13.36 -38.55
C CYS A 242 0.21 -14.80 -38.62
N LEU A 243 0.66 -15.59 -39.61
CA LEU A 243 0.28 -17.00 -39.75
C LEU A 243 1.10 -17.96 -38.88
N LYS A 244 2.06 -17.46 -38.08
CA LYS A 244 2.94 -18.26 -37.22
C LYS A 244 3.64 -19.45 -37.95
N CYS A 245 4.04 -19.25 -39.20
CA CYS A 245 4.59 -20.32 -40.06
C CYS A 245 6.11 -20.57 -39.93
N GLY A 246 6.83 -19.71 -39.20
CA GLY A 246 8.27 -19.82 -38.94
C GLY A 246 9.21 -19.58 -40.13
N ARG A 247 8.70 -19.14 -41.29
CA ARG A 247 9.56 -18.83 -42.46
C ARG A 247 10.52 -17.69 -42.18
N CYS A 248 10.03 -16.60 -41.59
CA CYS A 248 10.81 -15.41 -41.29
C CYS A 248 11.98 -15.67 -40.32
N GLU A 249 11.75 -16.53 -39.33
CA GLU A 249 12.77 -16.95 -38.36
C GLU A 249 13.87 -17.78 -39.02
N ARG A 250 13.52 -18.76 -39.86
CA ARG A 250 14.50 -19.59 -40.59
C ARG A 250 15.46 -18.76 -41.48
N GLU A 251 14.95 -17.70 -42.09
CA GLU A 251 15.73 -16.83 -42.99
C GLU A 251 16.51 -15.72 -42.27
N CYS A 252 16.30 -15.56 -40.95
CA CYS A 252 16.98 -14.52 -40.18
C CYS A 252 18.46 -14.87 -39.98
N PRO A 253 19.40 -14.02 -40.44
CA PRO A 253 20.83 -14.28 -40.29
C PRO A 253 21.37 -13.94 -38.89
N VAL A 254 20.58 -13.24 -38.07
CA VAL A 254 21.01 -12.75 -36.75
C VAL A 254 20.60 -13.75 -35.67
N GLU A 255 21.54 -14.08 -34.78
CA GLU A 255 21.30 -14.86 -33.58
C GLU A 255 21.73 -14.12 -32.33
N THR A 256 20.91 -14.17 -31.29
CA THR A 256 21.18 -13.60 -29.96
C THR A 256 20.81 -14.62 -28.88
N ALA A 257 21.16 -14.34 -27.63
CA ALA A 257 20.77 -15.19 -26.49
C ALA A 257 19.25 -15.16 -26.31
N ASP A 258 18.65 -16.29 -25.96
CA ASP A 258 17.23 -16.39 -25.68
C ASP A 258 16.95 -16.12 -24.19
N GLU A 259 16.25 -15.02 -23.91
CA GLU A 259 15.90 -14.60 -22.55
C GLU A 259 14.81 -15.47 -21.92
N PHE A 260 13.96 -16.11 -22.72
CA PHE A 260 12.97 -17.06 -22.21
C PHE A 260 13.65 -18.35 -21.74
N GLU A 261 14.73 -18.74 -22.43
CA GLU A 261 15.59 -19.88 -22.08
C GLU A 261 16.70 -19.53 -21.09
N GLU A 262 16.61 -18.38 -20.41
CA GLU A 262 17.59 -17.91 -19.42
C GLU A 262 19.04 -17.94 -19.94
N GLY A 263 19.22 -17.63 -21.23
CA GLY A 263 20.51 -17.56 -21.93
C GLY A 263 21.14 -18.90 -22.27
N LEU A 264 20.46 -20.03 -22.02
CA LEU A 264 20.97 -21.37 -22.34
C LEU A 264 20.98 -21.65 -23.85
N LEU A 265 20.00 -21.11 -24.56
CA LEU A 265 19.84 -21.28 -26.01
C LEU A 265 19.98 -19.95 -26.74
N ARG A 266 20.13 -20.05 -28.06
CA ARG A 266 20.14 -18.90 -28.97
C ARG A 266 18.84 -18.85 -29.75
N ARG A 267 18.33 -17.64 -29.95
CA ARG A 267 17.17 -17.34 -30.80
C ARG A 267 17.54 -16.39 -31.93
N LYS A 268 16.67 -16.27 -32.92
CA LYS A 268 16.81 -15.28 -34.00
C LYS A 268 16.32 -13.90 -33.55
N ALA A 269 16.69 -12.85 -34.29
CA ALA A 269 16.17 -11.50 -34.02
C ALA A 269 14.64 -11.44 -34.21
N ILE A 270 14.13 -12.00 -35.31
CA ILE A 270 12.69 -12.30 -35.46
C ILE A 270 12.43 -13.71 -34.93
N HIS A 271 11.62 -13.81 -33.87
CA HIS A 271 11.40 -15.05 -33.14
C HIS A 271 9.98 -15.11 -32.58
N LEU A 272 9.57 -16.31 -32.16
CA LEU A 272 8.37 -16.50 -31.35
C LEU A 272 8.79 -16.51 -29.87
N PRO A 273 8.18 -15.70 -28.97
CA PRO A 273 8.62 -15.63 -27.58
C PRO A 273 8.65 -16.98 -26.86
N PHE A 274 7.64 -17.82 -27.12
CA PHE A 274 7.57 -19.24 -26.77
C PHE A 274 6.38 -19.87 -27.51
N PRO A 275 6.28 -21.21 -27.63
CA PRO A 275 5.29 -21.86 -28.50
C PRO A 275 3.83 -21.47 -28.23
N GLN A 276 3.45 -21.24 -26.96
CA GLN A 276 2.10 -20.87 -26.53
C GLN A 276 1.95 -19.36 -26.24
N ALA A 277 2.85 -18.52 -26.76
CA ALA A 277 2.82 -17.07 -26.55
C ALA A 277 1.48 -16.44 -26.99
N VAL A 278 1.07 -15.41 -26.25
CA VAL A 278 -0.13 -14.59 -26.49
C VAL A 278 0.26 -13.10 -26.43
N PRO A 279 0.05 -12.30 -27.49
CA PRO A 279 -0.57 -12.66 -28.77
C PRO A 279 0.19 -13.77 -29.51
N SER A 280 -0.56 -14.64 -30.20
CA SER A 280 0.02 -15.79 -30.92
C SER A 280 0.71 -15.40 -32.23
N ALA A 281 1.76 -14.57 -32.12
CA ALA A 281 2.49 -14.00 -33.25
C ALA A 281 3.99 -13.85 -32.96
N TYR A 282 4.78 -13.87 -34.02
CA TYR A 282 6.20 -13.52 -33.98
C TYR A 282 6.42 -12.08 -33.51
N THR A 283 7.66 -11.76 -33.14
CA THR A 283 8.11 -10.40 -32.78
C THR A 283 9.53 -10.20 -33.27
N ILE A 284 9.93 -8.93 -33.46
CA ILE A 284 11.29 -8.55 -33.81
C ILE A 284 11.95 -7.90 -32.59
N ASP A 285 13.11 -8.44 -32.22
CA ASP A 285 14.04 -7.77 -31.34
C ASP A 285 14.83 -6.73 -32.17
N PHE A 286 14.41 -5.47 -32.07
CA PHE A 286 15.04 -4.37 -32.82
C PHE A 286 16.42 -3.97 -32.29
N GLU A 287 16.80 -4.37 -31.08
CA GLU A 287 18.16 -4.14 -30.57
C GLU A 287 19.16 -5.09 -31.26
N ALA A 288 18.75 -6.32 -31.55
CA ALA A 288 19.57 -7.29 -32.29
C ALA A 288 19.42 -7.17 -33.83
N CYS A 289 18.26 -6.76 -34.33
CA CYS A 289 17.93 -6.79 -35.76
C CYS A 289 18.81 -5.85 -36.61
N THR A 290 19.41 -6.37 -37.68
CA THR A 290 20.18 -5.58 -38.66
C THR A 290 19.32 -4.89 -39.73
N ARG A 291 17.99 -5.02 -39.66
CA ARG A 291 17.02 -4.50 -40.64
C ARG A 291 17.28 -4.92 -42.09
N CYS A 292 17.80 -6.13 -42.31
CA CYS A 292 18.17 -6.62 -43.65
C CYS A 292 17.02 -6.96 -44.61
N GLY A 293 15.74 -6.87 -44.19
CA GLY A 293 14.58 -7.07 -45.07
C GLY A 293 14.16 -8.52 -45.36
N ARG A 294 15.06 -9.50 -45.27
CA ARG A 294 14.79 -10.91 -45.66
C ARG A 294 13.53 -11.51 -45.05
N CYS A 295 13.31 -11.27 -43.75
CA CYS A 295 12.14 -11.79 -43.05
C CYS A 295 10.82 -11.29 -43.65
N ALA A 296 10.78 -10.02 -44.06
CA ALA A 296 9.61 -9.39 -44.70
C ALA A 296 9.37 -9.95 -46.11
N GLU A 297 10.42 -10.12 -46.91
CA GLU A 297 10.35 -10.68 -48.27
C GLU A 297 9.72 -12.08 -48.29
N VAL A 298 10.04 -12.91 -47.30
CA VAL A 298 9.53 -14.30 -47.23
C VAL A 298 8.20 -14.43 -46.49
N CYS A 299 7.63 -13.34 -45.98
CA CYS A 299 6.38 -13.35 -45.22
C CYS A 299 5.16 -13.41 -46.15
N PRO A 300 4.44 -14.54 -46.25
CA PRO A 300 3.32 -14.67 -47.18
C PRO A 300 2.11 -13.80 -46.80
N ALA A 301 2.02 -13.38 -45.54
CA ALA A 301 0.90 -12.59 -45.03
C ALA A 301 1.14 -11.07 -45.04
N GLY A 302 2.36 -10.63 -45.42
CA GLY A 302 2.73 -9.21 -45.34
C GLY A 302 2.60 -8.65 -43.91
N ALA A 303 2.83 -9.49 -42.89
CA ALA A 303 2.63 -9.13 -41.49
C ALA A 303 3.81 -8.35 -40.89
N ILE A 304 4.97 -8.30 -41.57
CA ILE A 304 6.20 -7.74 -41.03
C ILE A 304 6.38 -6.29 -41.48
N ASN A 305 6.61 -5.40 -40.52
CA ASN A 305 6.92 -4.00 -40.77
C ASN A 305 8.19 -3.59 -40.00
N LEU A 306 9.31 -3.47 -40.70
CA LEU A 306 10.60 -3.07 -40.09
C LEU A 306 10.68 -1.57 -39.75
N GLU A 307 9.77 -0.77 -40.31
CA GLU A 307 9.68 0.67 -40.09
C GLU A 307 8.49 1.02 -39.17
N GLU A 308 7.98 0.05 -38.41
CA GLU A 308 7.01 0.32 -37.36
C GLU A 308 7.65 1.25 -36.31
N GLY A 309 7.03 2.42 -36.12
CA GLY A 309 7.43 3.37 -35.08
C GLY A 309 6.80 3.06 -33.74
N GLU A 310 7.44 3.51 -32.67
CA GLU A 310 6.84 3.54 -31.34
C GLU A 310 5.69 4.55 -31.30
N ARG A 311 4.71 4.31 -30.42
CA ARG A 311 3.55 5.19 -30.27
C ARG A 311 3.17 5.36 -28.81
N GLU A 312 2.56 6.49 -28.48
CA GLU A 312 1.90 6.70 -27.19
C GLU A 312 0.38 6.54 -27.33
N ILE A 313 -0.23 5.91 -26.33
CA ILE A 313 -1.68 5.79 -26.18
C ILE A 313 -2.05 6.42 -24.85
N GLU A 314 -3.09 7.24 -24.84
CA GLU A 314 -3.65 7.80 -23.61
C GLU A 314 -5.00 7.14 -23.32
N VAL A 315 -5.17 6.64 -22.09
CA VAL A 315 -6.40 6.00 -21.62
C VAL A 315 -6.84 6.57 -20.28
N ARG A 316 -8.15 6.59 -20.05
CA ARG A 316 -8.76 7.04 -18.80
C ARG A 316 -9.29 5.85 -18.02
N VAL A 317 -8.76 5.59 -16.82
CA VAL A 317 -9.15 4.45 -15.97
C VAL A 317 -9.50 4.88 -14.56
N GLY A 318 -10.43 4.18 -13.91
CA GLY A 318 -10.83 4.49 -12.53
C GLY A 318 -9.98 3.79 -11.48
N SER A 319 -9.35 2.68 -11.83
CA SER A 319 -8.45 1.94 -10.94
C SER A 319 -7.29 1.31 -11.68
N ILE A 320 -6.20 1.07 -10.95
CA ILE A 320 -4.96 0.48 -11.46
C ILE A 320 -4.56 -0.68 -10.55
N ILE A 321 -4.26 -1.84 -11.14
CA ILE A 321 -3.70 -3.01 -10.44
C ILE A 321 -2.26 -3.24 -10.91
N VAL A 322 -1.30 -3.27 -9.99
CA VAL A 322 0.11 -3.52 -10.28
C VAL A 322 0.45 -4.99 -10.00
N ALA A 323 0.78 -5.74 -11.05
CA ALA A 323 1.07 -7.17 -11.03
C ALA A 323 2.38 -7.49 -11.78
N THR A 324 3.41 -6.65 -11.61
CA THR A 324 4.68 -6.69 -12.35
C THR A 324 5.57 -7.89 -12.04
N GLY A 325 5.26 -8.65 -10.98
CA GLY A 325 5.99 -9.87 -10.63
C GLY A 325 7.38 -9.59 -10.05
N PHE A 326 8.38 -10.37 -10.46
CA PHE A 326 9.71 -10.40 -9.86
C PHE A 326 10.80 -10.73 -10.88
N ASP A 327 12.04 -10.44 -10.50
CA ASP A 327 13.26 -10.92 -11.15
C ASP A 327 14.14 -11.69 -10.16
N LEU A 328 15.14 -12.41 -10.69
CA LEU A 328 16.13 -13.09 -9.88
C LEU A 328 17.24 -12.12 -9.45
N LEU A 329 17.78 -12.34 -8.26
CA LEU A 329 18.98 -11.67 -7.79
C LEU A 329 20.10 -11.85 -8.81
N ASP A 330 20.84 -10.77 -9.07
CA ASP A 330 22.00 -10.81 -9.94
C ASP A 330 22.99 -11.89 -9.47
N ALA A 331 23.31 -12.82 -10.36
CA ALA A 331 24.20 -13.92 -10.10
C ALA A 331 25.60 -13.44 -9.68
N GLU A 332 26.06 -12.26 -10.14
CA GLU A 332 27.32 -11.66 -9.71
C GLU A 332 27.42 -11.43 -8.19
N ARG A 333 26.29 -11.33 -7.48
CA ARG A 333 26.28 -11.26 -6.02
C ARG A 333 26.58 -12.59 -5.35
N LEU A 334 26.62 -13.68 -6.12
CA LEU A 334 26.83 -15.06 -5.68
C LEU A 334 28.21 -15.61 -6.10
N ARG A 335 29.21 -14.74 -6.30
CA ARG A 335 30.58 -15.12 -6.75
C ARG A 335 31.22 -16.28 -5.98
N SER A 336 30.96 -16.41 -4.68
CA SER A 336 31.45 -17.54 -3.86
C SER A 336 30.94 -18.90 -4.32
N TYR A 337 29.89 -18.94 -5.14
CA TYR A 337 29.35 -20.15 -5.75
C TYR A 337 29.75 -20.31 -7.23
N HIS A 338 30.62 -19.44 -7.77
CA HIS A 338 31.10 -19.48 -9.15
C HIS A 338 29.98 -19.54 -10.21
N PRO A 339 29.04 -18.59 -10.21
CA PRO A 339 27.88 -18.58 -11.13
C PRO A 339 28.25 -18.54 -12.62
N GLN A 340 29.47 -18.10 -12.95
CA GLN A 340 30.00 -18.08 -14.31
C GLN A 340 30.55 -19.44 -14.79
N HIS A 341 30.67 -20.41 -13.88
CA HIS A 341 31.12 -21.74 -14.25
C HIS A 341 30.02 -22.48 -15.03
N PRO A 342 30.31 -23.12 -16.18
CA PRO A 342 29.26 -23.70 -17.04
C PRO A 342 28.40 -24.79 -16.40
N ASN A 343 28.92 -25.47 -15.37
CA ASN A 343 28.17 -26.49 -14.60
C ASN A 343 27.48 -25.92 -13.34
N VAL A 344 27.49 -24.59 -13.14
CA VAL A 344 26.72 -23.91 -12.10
C VAL A 344 25.54 -23.22 -12.79
N VAL A 345 24.33 -23.67 -12.50
CA VAL A 345 23.10 -23.18 -13.13
C VAL A 345 22.14 -22.63 -12.09
N THR A 346 21.20 -21.78 -12.49
CA THR A 346 20.09 -21.38 -11.64
C THR A 346 18.97 -22.42 -11.68
N ALA A 347 18.13 -22.45 -10.64
CA ALA A 347 16.93 -23.30 -10.64
C ALA A 347 15.99 -23.01 -11.82
N LEU A 348 15.89 -21.74 -12.25
CA LEU A 348 15.08 -21.38 -13.42
C LEU A 348 15.69 -21.92 -14.73
N GLN A 349 17.02 -21.96 -14.85
CA GLN A 349 17.69 -22.66 -15.96
C GLN A 349 17.42 -24.17 -15.92
N VAL A 350 17.32 -24.79 -14.74
CA VAL A 350 16.93 -26.21 -14.64
C VAL A 350 15.51 -26.45 -15.13
N GLU A 351 14.55 -25.54 -14.89
CA GLU A 351 13.21 -25.65 -15.51
C GLU A 351 13.28 -25.74 -17.03
N ARG A 352 14.09 -24.88 -17.65
CA ARG A 352 14.29 -24.86 -19.09
C ARG A 352 14.97 -26.13 -19.58
N LEU A 353 16.01 -26.61 -18.89
CA LEU A 353 16.67 -27.88 -19.20
C LEU A 353 15.73 -29.09 -19.07
N ILE A 354 14.85 -29.11 -18.06
CA ILE A 354 13.85 -30.18 -17.92
C ILE A 354 12.93 -30.16 -19.15
N GLU A 355 12.41 -28.99 -19.52
CA GLU A 355 11.50 -28.84 -20.64
C GLU A 355 12.18 -29.19 -21.98
N ASP A 356 13.37 -28.66 -22.26
CA ASP A 356 14.01 -28.81 -23.57
C ASP A 356 14.70 -30.16 -23.76
N GLU A 357 15.40 -30.65 -22.73
CA GLU A 357 16.20 -31.87 -22.82
C GLU A 357 15.40 -33.11 -22.40
N LEU A 358 14.80 -33.09 -21.20
CA LEU A 358 14.28 -34.31 -20.60
C LEU A 358 12.94 -34.73 -21.21
N THR A 359 12.06 -33.77 -21.53
CA THR A 359 10.80 -34.11 -22.23
C THR A 359 11.04 -34.68 -23.62
N ALA A 360 12.17 -34.31 -24.25
CA ALA A 360 12.61 -34.85 -25.53
C ALA A 360 13.36 -36.20 -25.39
N GLY A 361 13.40 -36.80 -24.20
CA GLY A 361 14.06 -38.08 -23.93
C GLY A 361 15.58 -38.01 -23.88
N ARG A 362 16.17 -36.80 -23.76
CA ARG A 362 17.62 -36.61 -23.63
C ARG A 362 18.04 -36.65 -22.15
N VAL A 363 19.35 -36.55 -21.92
CA VAL A 363 19.95 -36.57 -20.57
C VAL A 363 20.69 -35.27 -20.33
N LEU A 364 20.78 -34.85 -19.07
CA LEU A 364 21.60 -33.69 -18.69
C LEU A 364 23.08 -33.97 -18.95
N LYS A 365 23.75 -32.97 -19.54
CA LYS A 365 25.18 -32.99 -19.85
C LYS A 365 25.91 -31.87 -19.12
N LYS A 366 27.16 -32.14 -18.76
CA LYS A 366 28.13 -31.13 -18.35
C LYS A 366 28.63 -30.34 -19.57
N ALA A 367 29.38 -29.26 -19.33
CA ALA A 367 30.04 -28.49 -20.37
C ALA A 367 30.95 -29.32 -21.29
N ASP A 368 31.59 -30.37 -20.77
CA ASP A 368 32.44 -31.30 -21.53
C ASP A 368 31.64 -32.31 -22.38
N GLY A 369 30.31 -32.23 -22.38
CA GLY A 369 29.39 -33.11 -23.11
C GLY A 369 29.11 -34.46 -22.43
N SER A 370 29.80 -34.79 -21.34
CA SER A 370 29.57 -36.01 -20.58
C SER A 370 28.35 -35.90 -19.66
N ARG A 371 27.81 -37.04 -19.25
CA ARG A 371 26.53 -37.12 -18.52
C ARG A 371 26.67 -36.65 -17.07
N VAL A 372 25.70 -35.84 -16.62
CA VAL A 372 25.55 -35.47 -15.20
C VAL A 372 25.06 -36.68 -14.40
N LYS A 373 25.77 -37.03 -13.33
CA LYS A 373 25.48 -38.14 -12.39
C LYS A 373 25.23 -37.65 -10.97
N SER A 374 25.68 -36.45 -10.60
CA SER A 374 25.44 -35.84 -9.28
C SER A 374 25.10 -34.36 -9.35
N ILE A 375 24.11 -33.93 -8.56
CA ILE A 375 23.63 -32.54 -8.50
C ILE A 375 23.55 -32.08 -7.03
N ALA A 376 24.04 -30.87 -6.74
CA ALA A 376 23.83 -30.19 -5.47
C ALA A 376 22.96 -28.93 -5.64
N TYR A 377 21.81 -28.90 -4.99
CA TYR A 377 20.98 -27.71 -4.84
C TYR A 377 21.45 -26.90 -3.64
N ILE A 378 21.65 -25.59 -3.83
CA ILE A 378 21.99 -24.64 -2.76
C ILE A 378 20.76 -23.76 -2.51
N LEU A 379 20.03 -24.02 -1.43
CA LEU A 379 18.91 -23.18 -1.02
C LEU A 379 19.40 -21.84 -0.47
N CYS A 380 18.50 -20.86 -0.49
CA CYS A 380 18.79 -19.51 0.01
C CYS A 380 20.03 -18.88 -0.65
N ALA A 381 20.29 -19.17 -1.93
CA ALA A 381 21.38 -18.56 -2.68
C ALA A 381 21.08 -17.05 -2.83
N GLY A 382 21.71 -16.23 -2.00
CA GLY A 382 21.46 -14.78 -1.91
C GLY A 382 20.18 -14.37 -1.18
N SER A 383 19.44 -15.30 -0.56
CA SER A 383 18.33 -14.97 0.36
C SER A 383 18.72 -15.27 1.81
N ARG A 384 18.06 -14.60 2.76
CA ARG A 384 18.34 -14.71 4.20
C ARG A 384 19.83 -14.49 4.50
N ASP A 385 20.40 -13.52 3.83
CA ASP A 385 21.82 -13.16 3.91
C ASP A 385 21.92 -11.62 3.94
N PRO A 386 21.78 -10.99 5.12
CA PRO A 386 21.75 -9.53 5.24
C PRO A 386 23.08 -8.86 4.88
N HIS A 387 24.20 -9.61 4.84
CA HIS A 387 25.53 -9.07 4.57
C HIS A 387 25.93 -9.17 3.11
N ARG A 388 25.54 -10.25 2.41
CA ARG A 388 25.96 -10.53 1.02
C ARG A 388 24.79 -10.54 0.03
N GLY A 389 23.57 -10.78 0.50
CA GLY A 389 22.37 -10.98 -0.32
C GLY A 389 21.19 -10.13 0.13
N LEU A 390 20.04 -10.77 0.24
CA LEU A 390 18.76 -10.21 0.65
C LEU A 390 18.48 -10.60 2.10
N PRO A 391 18.00 -9.69 2.96
CA PRO A 391 17.73 -10.00 4.36
C PRO A 391 16.50 -10.90 4.55
N TYR A 392 15.65 -11.02 3.53
CA TYR A 392 14.38 -11.75 3.57
C TYR A 392 14.44 -13.14 2.90
N CYS A 393 13.37 -13.91 3.10
CA CYS A 393 13.18 -15.22 2.47
C CYS A 393 12.39 -15.07 1.16
N SER A 394 12.86 -15.73 0.11
CA SER A 394 12.18 -15.74 -1.20
C SER A 394 10.97 -16.69 -1.29
N ARG A 395 10.64 -17.39 -0.20
CA ARG A 395 9.44 -18.24 0.04
C ARG A 395 9.24 -19.45 -0.89
N ILE A 396 9.58 -19.37 -2.17
CA ILE A 396 9.32 -20.40 -3.18
C ILE A 396 10.48 -21.36 -3.42
N CYS A 397 11.68 -21.06 -2.89
CA CYS A 397 12.90 -21.81 -3.20
C CYS A 397 12.99 -23.22 -2.61
N CYS A 398 12.49 -23.44 -1.39
CA CYS A 398 12.42 -24.81 -0.87
C CYS A 398 11.44 -25.66 -1.70
N PRO A 399 10.20 -25.19 -1.98
CA PRO A 399 9.26 -25.95 -2.80
C PRO A 399 9.73 -26.25 -4.23
N TYR A 400 10.27 -25.27 -4.97
CA TYR A 400 10.69 -25.55 -6.35
C TYR A 400 11.90 -26.48 -6.40
N ALA A 401 12.84 -26.41 -5.45
CA ALA A 401 13.98 -27.31 -5.44
C ALA A 401 13.56 -28.76 -5.19
N VAL A 402 12.61 -28.96 -4.27
CA VAL A 402 11.99 -30.28 -4.03
C VAL A 402 11.28 -30.78 -5.30
N LYS A 403 10.53 -29.90 -5.97
CA LYS A 403 9.85 -30.21 -7.22
C LYS A 403 10.82 -30.66 -8.30
N GLU A 404 11.80 -29.84 -8.63
CA GLU A 404 12.79 -30.15 -9.66
C GLU A 404 13.55 -31.43 -9.33
N ALA A 405 13.97 -31.62 -8.07
CA ALA A 405 14.66 -32.84 -7.67
C ALA A 405 13.80 -34.10 -7.85
N ILE A 406 12.49 -34.05 -7.55
CA ILE A 406 11.56 -35.14 -7.83
C ILE A 406 11.50 -35.41 -9.34
N LEU A 407 11.32 -34.37 -10.16
CA LEU A 407 11.23 -34.53 -11.62
C LEU A 407 12.52 -35.10 -12.21
N LEU A 408 13.66 -34.61 -11.78
CA LEU A 408 14.96 -35.14 -12.17
C LEU A 408 15.11 -36.61 -11.78
N LYS A 409 14.63 -37.02 -10.59
CA LYS A 409 14.63 -38.43 -10.20
C LYS A 409 13.68 -39.29 -11.03
N GLU A 410 12.52 -38.77 -11.44
CA GLU A 410 11.57 -39.48 -12.28
C GLU A 410 12.10 -39.69 -13.70
N PHE A 411 12.70 -38.65 -14.31
CA PHE A 411 13.31 -38.77 -15.64
C PHE A 411 14.65 -39.53 -15.62
N LEU A 412 15.45 -39.33 -14.57
CA LEU A 412 16.82 -39.81 -14.46
C LEU A 412 17.06 -40.52 -13.11
N PRO A 413 16.56 -41.75 -12.91
CA PRO A 413 16.59 -42.44 -11.60
C PRO A 413 17.98 -42.63 -10.99
N TYR A 414 19.02 -42.69 -11.84
CA TYR A 414 20.42 -42.85 -11.45
C TYR A 414 21.05 -41.59 -10.83
N LEU A 415 20.44 -40.41 -11.00
CA LEU A 415 20.99 -39.15 -10.49
C LEU A 415 21.10 -39.17 -8.96
N ARG A 416 22.23 -38.75 -8.42
CA ARG A 416 22.38 -38.48 -6.98
C ARG A 416 22.14 -37.00 -6.73
N ILE A 417 21.18 -36.67 -5.87
CA ILE A 417 20.78 -35.29 -5.62
C ILE A 417 20.91 -34.99 -4.13
N TRP A 418 21.58 -33.87 -3.82
CA TRP A 418 21.66 -33.28 -2.50
C TRP A 418 20.99 -31.92 -2.51
N ILE A 419 20.19 -31.62 -1.49
CA ILE A 419 19.61 -30.30 -1.24
C ILE A 419 20.20 -29.77 0.05
N TYR A 420 20.99 -28.71 -0.05
CA TYR A 420 21.61 -28.03 1.07
C TYR A 420 20.72 -26.88 1.55
N TYR A 421 20.33 -26.91 2.81
CA TYR A 421 19.35 -25.98 3.35
C TYR A 421 19.71 -25.48 4.76
N THR A 422 19.13 -24.35 5.14
CA THR A 422 19.10 -23.89 6.55
C THR A 422 17.79 -24.28 7.21
N ASP A 423 16.66 -23.95 6.59
CA ASP A 423 15.34 -24.43 7.02
C ASP A 423 14.56 -24.88 5.79
N MET A 424 13.85 -26.01 5.88
CA MET A 424 12.91 -26.44 4.86
C MET A 424 11.56 -25.75 5.08
N ARG A 425 11.28 -24.71 4.28
CA ARG A 425 10.04 -23.93 4.37
C ARG A 425 8.96 -24.48 3.44
N MET A 426 8.39 -25.60 3.84
CA MET A 426 7.35 -26.33 3.11
C MET A 426 5.96 -26.01 3.68
N SER A 427 5.60 -24.73 3.72
CA SER A 427 4.36 -24.26 4.37
C SER A 427 3.17 -24.30 3.40
N GLY A 428 2.07 -24.93 3.80
CA GLY A 428 0.83 -24.99 3.02
C GLY A 428 0.28 -26.42 2.94
N ARG A 429 -0.92 -26.57 2.35
CA ARG A 429 -1.54 -27.88 2.18
C ARG A 429 -0.74 -28.72 1.18
N GLY A 430 -0.32 -29.92 1.58
CA GLY A 430 0.38 -30.88 0.70
C GLY A 430 1.89 -30.66 0.56
N PHE A 431 2.46 -29.60 1.17
CA PHE A 431 3.88 -29.28 1.00
C PHE A 431 4.79 -30.19 1.84
N GLU A 432 4.39 -30.57 3.05
CA GLU A 432 5.15 -31.49 3.90
C GLU A 432 5.13 -32.92 3.33
N GLU A 433 3.98 -33.35 2.82
CA GLU A 433 3.84 -34.63 2.12
C GLU A 433 4.69 -34.67 0.84
N PHE A 434 4.76 -33.53 0.13
CA PHE A 434 5.60 -33.37 -1.05
C PHE A 434 7.09 -33.46 -0.71
N TYR A 435 7.52 -32.86 0.41
CA TYR A 435 8.87 -33.00 0.94
C TYR A 435 9.18 -34.45 1.33
N ARG A 436 8.27 -35.14 2.03
CA ARG A 436 8.42 -36.55 2.38
C ARG A 436 8.60 -37.43 1.14
N ARG A 437 7.78 -37.23 0.10
CA ARG A 437 7.91 -37.93 -1.19
C ARG A 437 9.30 -37.80 -1.78
N ALA A 438 9.91 -36.61 -1.74
CA ALA A 438 11.26 -36.42 -2.24
C ALA A 438 12.30 -37.27 -1.47
N ARG A 439 12.15 -37.35 -0.14
CA ARG A 439 13.00 -38.21 0.70
C ARG A 439 12.84 -39.69 0.36
N ASP A 440 11.60 -40.13 0.14
CA ASP A 440 11.30 -41.52 -0.24
C ASP A 440 11.91 -41.90 -1.61
N LEU A 441 12.10 -40.93 -2.51
CA LEU A 441 12.82 -41.08 -3.78
C LEU A 441 14.36 -41.06 -3.63
N GLY A 442 14.87 -41.02 -2.40
CA GLY A 442 16.30 -41.06 -2.09
C GLY A 442 17.04 -39.75 -2.35
N ILE A 443 16.32 -38.62 -2.41
CA ILE A 443 16.92 -37.27 -2.43
C ILE A 443 17.46 -36.98 -1.04
N ARG A 444 18.72 -36.53 -0.96
CA ARG A 444 19.41 -36.28 0.31
C ARG A 444 19.27 -34.82 0.70
N PHE A 445 18.93 -34.57 1.95
CA PHE A 445 18.81 -33.23 2.50
C PHE A 445 19.92 -33.03 3.53
N ILE A 446 20.72 -31.98 3.34
CA ILE A 446 21.86 -31.65 4.20
C ILE A 446 21.51 -30.36 4.94
N HIS A 447 21.45 -30.44 6.28
CA HIS A 447 21.13 -29.31 7.13
C HIS A 447 22.39 -28.44 7.32
N GLY A 448 22.72 -27.68 6.29
CA GLY A 448 23.92 -26.86 6.24
C GLY A 448 23.99 -26.05 4.95
N LYS A 449 24.10 -24.73 5.06
CA LYS A 449 24.30 -23.86 3.88
C LYS A 449 25.79 -23.83 3.51
N PRO A 450 26.17 -24.18 2.27
CA PRO A 450 27.55 -24.08 1.82
C PRO A 450 28.03 -22.63 1.87
N GLY A 451 29.25 -22.42 2.39
CA GLY A 451 29.88 -21.10 2.38
C GLY A 451 30.40 -20.69 1.00
N GLU A 452 30.85 -21.69 0.23
CA GLU A 452 31.40 -21.54 -1.12
C GLU A 452 31.31 -22.86 -1.91
N VAL A 453 31.53 -22.76 -3.22
CA VAL A 453 31.73 -23.90 -4.13
C VAL A 453 33.10 -23.74 -4.77
N ARG A 454 33.88 -24.82 -4.86
CA ARG A 454 35.23 -24.77 -5.46
C ARG A 454 35.30 -25.63 -6.72
N PRO A 455 35.55 -25.06 -7.90
CA PRO A 455 35.84 -25.85 -9.10
C PRO A 455 37.14 -26.65 -8.94
N THR A 456 37.15 -27.91 -9.38
CA THR A 456 38.35 -28.76 -9.40
C THR A 456 38.98 -28.78 -10.80
N GLU A 457 40.24 -29.20 -10.88
CA GLU A 457 40.95 -29.34 -12.18
C GLU A 457 40.25 -30.34 -13.12
N ASP A 458 39.62 -31.38 -12.56
CA ASP A 458 38.86 -32.40 -13.29
C ASP A 458 37.46 -31.94 -13.75
N GLY A 459 37.12 -30.65 -13.55
CA GLY A 459 35.83 -30.07 -13.96
C GLY A 459 34.64 -30.44 -13.07
N LEU A 460 34.89 -31.03 -11.90
CA LEU A 460 33.89 -31.25 -10.85
C LEU A 460 33.76 -30.02 -9.95
N LEU A 461 32.69 -29.97 -9.17
CA LEU A 461 32.42 -28.90 -8.21
C LEU A 461 32.46 -29.47 -6.79
N GLU A 462 33.40 -28.99 -5.97
CA GLU A 462 33.46 -29.31 -4.54
C GLU A 462 32.52 -28.38 -3.76
N VAL A 463 31.50 -28.96 -3.12
CA VAL A 463 30.57 -28.26 -2.24
C VAL A 463 30.96 -28.54 -0.79
N VAL A 464 31.37 -27.51 -0.07
CA VAL A 464 31.79 -27.60 1.33
C VAL A 464 30.72 -27.02 2.25
N ALA A 465 30.17 -27.85 3.13
CA ALA A 465 29.19 -27.43 4.13
C ALA A 465 29.34 -28.23 5.43
N GLU A 466 29.05 -27.58 6.56
CA GLU A 466 28.86 -28.27 7.83
C GLU A 466 27.43 -28.79 7.91
N ASP A 467 27.25 -30.09 8.15
CA ASP A 467 25.96 -30.65 8.50
C ASP A 467 25.70 -30.41 9.99
N ILE A 468 24.84 -29.45 10.30
CA ILE A 468 24.58 -28.94 11.64
C ILE A 468 24.04 -30.05 12.56
N ASP A 469 23.30 -31.01 12.00
CA ASP A 469 22.71 -32.11 12.78
C ASP A 469 23.77 -33.10 13.29
N SER A 470 24.86 -33.29 12.54
CA SER A 470 25.93 -34.23 12.88
C SER A 470 27.24 -33.57 13.34
N GLY A 471 27.40 -32.26 13.10
CA GLY A 471 28.64 -31.52 13.34
C GLY A 471 29.78 -31.88 12.37
N VAL A 472 29.48 -32.62 11.29
CA VAL A 472 30.50 -33.08 10.33
C VAL A 472 30.61 -32.11 9.16
N ILE A 473 31.84 -31.75 8.80
CA ILE A 473 32.11 -31.00 7.57
C ILE A 473 32.09 -31.98 6.39
N LEU A 474 31.13 -31.78 5.50
CA LEU A 474 30.97 -32.53 4.26
C LEU A 474 31.68 -31.82 3.11
N ARG A 475 32.37 -32.61 2.29
CA ARG A 475 33.01 -32.17 1.04
C ARG A 475 32.51 -33.06 -0.10
N ASN A 476 31.45 -32.61 -0.76
CA ASN A 476 30.84 -33.40 -1.83
C ASN A 476 31.33 -32.93 -3.19
N LEU A 477 31.86 -33.86 -3.98
CA LEU A 477 32.18 -33.64 -5.39
C LEU A 477 30.94 -33.93 -6.24
N VAL A 478 30.46 -32.92 -6.98
CA VAL A 478 29.28 -33.03 -7.83
C VAL A 478 29.58 -32.59 -9.27
N ASP A 479 28.80 -33.13 -10.21
CA ASP A 479 28.92 -32.77 -11.63
C ASP A 479 28.28 -31.40 -11.93
N MET A 480 27.27 -30.99 -11.15
CA MET A 480 26.50 -29.77 -11.36
C MET A 480 26.01 -29.18 -10.03
N VAL A 481 25.99 -27.85 -9.94
CA VAL A 481 25.40 -27.11 -8.82
C VAL A 481 24.22 -26.30 -9.31
N VAL A 482 23.11 -26.32 -8.56
CA VAL A 482 21.90 -25.57 -8.84
C VAL A 482 21.69 -24.50 -7.77
N LEU A 483 21.72 -23.24 -8.17
CA LEU A 483 21.51 -22.09 -7.29
C LEU A 483 20.03 -21.75 -7.20
N CYS A 484 19.48 -21.85 -5.99
CA CYS A 484 18.11 -21.44 -5.71
C CYS A 484 18.09 -19.95 -5.35
N THR A 485 18.24 -19.13 -6.40
CA THR A 485 18.50 -17.70 -6.33
C THR A 485 17.36 -16.94 -5.65
N GLY A 486 17.73 -15.90 -4.90
CA GLY A 486 16.78 -14.98 -4.29
C GLY A 486 15.95 -14.21 -5.32
N VAL A 487 14.74 -13.80 -4.93
CA VAL A 487 13.86 -13.00 -5.77
C VAL A 487 13.91 -11.54 -5.33
N VAL A 488 13.91 -10.64 -6.32
CA VAL A 488 13.88 -9.19 -6.15
C VAL A 488 12.69 -8.62 -6.92
N PRO A 489 12.24 -7.39 -6.62
CA PRO A 489 11.23 -6.72 -7.44
C PRO A 489 11.63 -6.70 -8.91
N SER A 490 10.65 -6.83 -9.82
CA SER A 490 10.91 -6.76 -11.26
C SER A 490 11.62 -5.44 -11.61
N LYS A 491 12.59 -5.48 -12.52
CA LYS A 491 13.24 -4.28 -13.07
C LYS A 491 12.18 -3.26 -13.49
N GLY A 492 12.37 -1.99 -13.11
CA GLY A 492 11.42 -0.90 -13.39
C GLY A 492 10.29 -0.72 -12.37
N THR A 493 10.14 -1.60 -11.37
CA THR A 493 9.10 -1.47 -10.33
C THR A 493 9.23 -0.16 -9.55
N GLU A 494 10.44 0.26 -9.21
CA GLU A 494 10.69 1.53 -8.49
C GLU A 494 10.28 2.76 -9.33
N GLU A 495 10.61 2.75 -10.61
CA GLU A 495 10.21 3.83 -11.52
C GLU A 495 8.69 3.88 -11.69
N LEU A 496 8.05 2.73 -11.85
CA LEU A 496 6.60 2.62 -11.91
C LEU A 496 5.94 3.10 -10.62
N ALA A 497 6.46 2.72 -9.45
CA ALA A 497 5.95 3.16 -8.15
C ALA A 497 6.03 4.68 -8.00
N ARG A 498 7.13 5.31 -8.45
CA ARG A 498 7.25 6.78 -8.52
C ARG A 498 6.20 7.40 -9.43
N LYS A 499 6.01 6.86 -10.65
CA LYS A 499 4.98 7.35 -11.61
C LYS A 499 3.57 7.25 -11.02
N LEU A 500 3.29 6.17 -10.28
CA LEU A 500 2.01 5.93 -9.61
C LEU A 500 1.86 6.65 -8.28
N GLY A 501 2.92 7.26 -7.74
CA GLY A 501 2.90 7.90 -6.42
C GLY A 501 2.56 6.94 -5.28
N ILE A 502 3.05 5.70 -5.35
CA ILE A 502 2.87 4.68 -4.30
C ILE A 502 4.23 4.33 -3.67
N PRO A 503 4.28 4.06 -2.35
CA PRO A 503 5.53 3.73 -1.67
C PRO A 503 5.96 2.28 -1.90
N LEU A 504 7.24 2.04 -1.72
CA LEU A 504 7.83 0.70 -1.60
C LEU A 504 8.05 0.38 -0.12
N ALA A 505 8.02 -0.91 0.21
CA ALA A 505 8.44 -1.41 1.51
C ALA A 505 9.98 -1.55 1.58
N ASP A 506 10.52 -1.81 2.78
CA ASP A 506 11.97 -1.93 3.02
C ASP A 506 12.65 -3.05 2.20
N ASP A 507 11.88 -4.00 1.69
CA ASP A 507 12.34 -5.09 0.82
C ASP A 507 12.34 -4.73 -0.68
N GLY A 508 11.90 -3.52 -1.03
CA GLY A 508 11.81 -2.97 -2.37
C GLY A 508 10.54 -3.32 -3.14
N PHE A 509 9.65 -4.14 -2.57
CA PHE A 509 8.35 -4.46 -3.18
C PHE A 509 7.31 -3.37 -2.89
N ILE A 510 6.16 -3.41 -3.57
CA ILE A 510 5.10 -2.42 -3.36
C ILE A 510 4.55 -2.57 -1.94
N ALA A 511 4.49 -1.46 -1.20
CA ALA A 511 3.93 -1.45 0.14
C ALA A 511 2.39 -1.56 0.08
N SER A 512 1.86 -2.55 0.79
CA SER A 512 0.42 -2.62 1.07
C SER A 512 0.03 -1.62 2.15
N ARG A 513 -1.26 -1.22 2.14
CA ARG A 513 -1.84 -0.30 3.11
C ARG A 513 -1.74 -0.85 4.53
N HIS A 514 -2.06 -2.13 4.70
CA HIS A 514 -1.87 -2.79 5.98
C HIS A 514 -1.64 -4.30 5.79
N PRO A 515 -0.55 -4.88 6.33
CA PRO A 515 -0.14 -6.27 6.05
C PRO A 515 -1.17 -7.38 6.36
N LYS A 516 -2.19 -7.10 7.18
CA LYS A 516 -3.23 -8.07 7.60
C LYS A 516 -4.65 -7.67 7.19
N LEU A 517 -5.07 -6.46 7.56
CA LEU A 517 -6.41 -5.94 7.34
C LEU A 517 -6.68 -5.53 5.87
N ASP A 518 -5.66 -5.03 5.17
CA ASP A 518 -5.79 -4.59 3.78
C ASP A 518 -4.47 -4.82 3.02
N PRO A 519 -4.12 -6.10 2.74
CA PRO A 519 -2.83 -6.47 2.17
C PRO A 519 -2.74 -6.22 0.67
N ILE A 520 -3.82 -5.78 0.03
CA ILE A 520 -3.96 -5.64 -1.43
C ILE A 520 -3.96 -4.18 -1.86
N SER A 521 -4.63 -3.30 -1.11
CA SER A 521 -4.66 -1.88 -1.43
C SER A 521 -3.31 -1.24 -1.14
N THR A 522 -2.93 -0.26 -1.96
CA THR A 522 -1.78 0.60 -1.65
C THR A 522 -2.22 1.78 -0.76
N LEU A 523 -1.28 2.64 -0.36
CA LEU A 523 -1.59 3.89 0.33
C LEU A 523 -2.32 4.91 -0.54
N ARG A 524 -2.26 4.77 -1.88
CA ARG A 524 -3.01 5.62 -2.81
C ARG A 524 -4.30 4.92 -3.21
N ASP A 525 -5.44 5.56 -2.92
CA ASP A 525 -6.75 5.02 -3.28
C ASP A 525 -6.88 4.77 -4.79
N GLY A 526 -7.66 3.76 -5.17
CA GLY A 526 -7.80 3.32 -6.56
C GLY A 526 -6.58 2.61 -7.15
N ILE A 527 -5.49 2.45 -6.40
CA ILE A 527 -4.30 1.68 -6.83
C ILE A 527 -4.09 0.49 -5.90
N TYR A 528 -3.99 -0.69 -6.51
CA TYR A 528 -3.86 -1.98 -5.86
C TYR A 528 -2.62 -2.71 -6.38
N ALA A 529 -2.13 -3.70 -5.64
CA ALA A 529 -1.06 -4.57 -6.11
C ALA A 529 -1.42 -6.05 -5.92
N ALA A 530 -0.85 -6.91 -6.75
CA ALA A 530 -1.15 -8.35 -6.73
C ALA A 530 0.08 -9.21 -7.08
N GLY A 531 0.11 -10.41 -6.51
CA GLY A 531 1.15 -11.40 -6.81
C GLY A 531 2.50 -10.98 -6.24
N MET A 532 3.58 -11.37 -6.91
CA MET A 532 4.93 -11.07 -6.44
C MET A 532 5.31 -9.59 -6.45
N ALA A 533 4.48 -8.69 -7.01
CA ALA A 533 4.68 -7.25 -6.86
C ALA A 533 4.57 -6.78 -5.39
N LEU A 534 3.81 -7.51 -4.56
CA LEU A 534 3.68 -7.32 -3.10
C LEU A 534 4.74 -8.07 -2.28
N GLY A 535 5.65 -8.81 -2.93
CA GLY A 535 6.67 -9.62 -2.26
C GLY A 535 6.56 -11.13 -2.52
N PRO A 536 7.55 -11.92 -2.09
CA PRO A 536 7.72 -13.31 -2.51
C PRO A 536 6.55 -14.23 -2.10
N LYS A 537 5.95 -14.93 -3.06
CA LYS A 537 4.82 -15.87 -2.88
C LYS A 537 4.67 -16.83 -4.05
N ASP A 538 3.96 -17.94 -3.86
CA ASP A 538 3.74 -18.94 -4.92
C ASP A 538 2.59 -18.56 -5.88
N ILE A 539 2.32 -19.45 -6.83
CA ILE A 539 1.29 -19.26 -7.85
C ILE A 539 -0.11 -19.22 -7.23
N HIS A 540 -0.40 -20.07 -6.24
CA HIS A 540 -1.71 -20.13 -5.61
C HIS A 540 -2.03 -18.79 -4.94
N ASP A 541 -1.11 -18.29 -4.11
CA ASP A 541 -1.28 -17.00 -3.45
C ASP A 541 -1.34 -15.85 -4.45
N SER A 542 -0.56 -15.91 -5.54
CA SER A 542 -0.62 -14.90 -6.59
C SER A 542 -1.97 -14.86 -7.32
N VAL A 543 -2.64 -16.01 -7.48
CA VAL A 543 -3.99 -16.10 -8.02
C VAL A 543 -5.01 -15.53 -7.03
N VAL A 544 -4.86 -15.82 -5.73
CA VAL A 544 -5.70 -15.25 -4.67
C VAL A 544 -5.58 -13.73 -4.64
N ASP A 545 -4.36 -13.20 -4.64
CA ASP A 545 -4.09 -11.76 -4.71
C ASP A 545 -4.73 -11.13 -5.96
N GLY A 546 -4.61 -11.77 -7.12
CA GLY A 546 -5.21 -11.26 -8.36
C GLY A 546 -6.73 -11.14 -8.28
N LYS A 547 -7.41 -12.13 -7.69
CA LYS A 547 -8.86 -12.06 -7.44
C LYS A 547 -9.22 -10.98 -6.43
N ALA A 548 -8.44 -10.87 -5.35
CA ALA A 548 -8.68 -9.85 -4.33
C ALA A 548 -8.47 -8.43 -4.88
N ALA A 549 -7.43 -8.21 -5.67
CA ALA A 549 -7.17 -6.93 -6.33
C ALA A 549 -8.28 -6.57 -7.33
N ALA A 550 -8.77 -7.54 -8.10
CA ALA A 550 -9.94 -7.35 -8.96
C ALA A 550 -11.19 -6.96 -8.14
N ALA A 551 -11.45 -7.65 -7.02
CA ALA A 551 -12.59 -7.35 -6.14
C ALA A 551 -12.50 -5.94 -5.55
N HIS A 552 -11.32 -5.52 -5.07
CA HIS A 552 -11.10 -4.17 -4.56
C HIS A 552 -11.26 -3.12 -5.66
N ALA A 553 -10.68 -3.35 -6.85
CA ALA A 553 -10.77 -2.41 -7.97
C ALA A 553 -12.21 -2.26 -8.47
N MET A 554 -12.94 -3.35 -8.67
CA MET A 554 -14.35 -3.28 -9.11
C MET A 554 -15.25 -2.68 -8.03
N GLY A 555 -15.02 -3.02 -6.75
CA GLY A 555 -15.70 -2.41 -5.62
C GLY A 555 -15.44 -0.91 -5.58
N PHE A 556 -14.21 -0.49 -5.91
CA PHE A 556 -13.83 0.91 -6.03
C PHE A 556 -14.57 1.64 -7.15
N VAL A 557 -14.51 1.17 -8.39
CA VAL A 557 -15.14 1.90 -9.50
C VAL A 557 -16.67 1.75 -9.55
N GLY A 558 -17.22 0.67 -8.98
CA GLY A 558 -18.65 0.43 -8.89
C GLY A 558 -19.37 0.49 -10.24
N ASP A 559 -20.48 1.22 -10.27
CA ASP A 559 -21.31 1.50 -11.45
C ASP A 559 -20.85 2.74 -12.25
N GLY A 560 -19.69 3.30 -11.93
CA GLY A 560 -19.20 4.55 -12.52
C GLY A 560 -19.55 5.79 -11.70
N ARG A 561 -20.14 5.61 -10.50
CA ARG A 561 -20.42 6.71 -9.58
C ARG A 561 -19.81 6.44 -8.22
N ARG A 562 -19.38 7.51 -7.57
CA ARG A 562 -18.81 7.48 -6.22
C ARG A 562 -19.38 8.62 -5.40
N LEU A 563 -19.82 8.30 -4.20
CA LEU A 563 -20.03 9.28 -3.15
C LEU A 563 -18.67 9.55 -2.50
N LEU A 564 -18.21 10.80 -2.57
CA LEU A 564 -17.02 11.25 -1.87
C LEU A 564 -17.41 11.97 -0.60
N ASP A 565 -16.55 11.83 0.41
CA ASP A 565 -16.63 12.63 1.62
C ASP A 565 -16.60 14.14 1.26
N PRO A 566 -17.57 14.94 1.75
CA PRO A 566 -17.71 16.35 1.44
C PRO A 566 -16.72 17.26 2.18
N ILE A 567 -15.82 16.70 2.99
CA ILE A 567 -14.72 17.42 3.64
C ILE A 567 -13.64 17.73 2.60
N LYS A 568 -14.01 18.62 1.66
CA LYS A 568 -13.19 19.13 0.56
C LYS A 568 -13.22 20.65 0.58
N PRO A 569 -12.11 21.33 0.23
CA PRO A 569 -12.08 22.79 0.22
C PRO A 569 -13.17 23.35 -0.70
N ARG A 570 -13.92 24.34 -0.21
CA ARG A 570 -14.90 25.09 -1.01
C ARG A 570 -14.65 26.59 -0.92
N LEU A 571 -14.99 27.30 -1.98
CA LEU A 571 -14.90 28.76 -2.04
C LEU A 571 -16.13 29.38 -1.38
N VAL A 572 -15.93 30.28 -0.41
CA VAL A 572 -16.98 30.97 0.35
C VAL A 572 -16.89 32.49 0.33
N GLY A 573 -15.81 33.04 -0.21
CA GLY A 573 -15.59 34.48 -0.32
C GLY A 573 -14.97 34.89 -1.65
N GLU A 574 -14.63 36.16 -1.77
CA GLU A 574 -14.00 36.71 -2.99
C GLU A 574 -12.57 36.20 -3.16
N CYS A 575 -12.25 35.63 -4.32
CA CYS A 575 -10.89 35.23 -4.67
C CYS A 575 -10.22 36.34 -5.48
N ASP A 576 -8.99 36.71 -5.14
CA ASP A 576 -8.19 37.69 -5.87
C ASP A 576 -7.18 37.06 -6.85
N GLY A 577 -7.25 35.74 -7.06
CA GLY A 577 -6.40 35.03 -8.02
C GLY A 577 -4.93 34.93 -7.62
N CYS A 578 -4.57 35.06 -6.33
CA CYS A 578 -3.16 35.03 -5.90
C CYS A 578 -2.44 33.67 -5.99
N LEU A 579 -3.13 32.60 -6.38
CA LEU A 579 -2.62 31.22 -6.61
C LEU A 579 -1.96 30.49 -5.43
N ARG A 580 -1.86 31.09 -4.23
CA ARG A 580 -1.26 30.45 -3.05
C ARG A 580 -1.89 29.10 -2.66
N CYS A 581 -3.19 28.94 -2.87
CA CYS A 581 -3.90 27.68 -2.62
C CYS A 581 -3.46 26.57 -3.59
N VAL A 582 -3.15 26.91 -4.85
CA VAL A 582 -2.65 25.98 -5.86
C VAL A 582 -1.21 25.57 -5.51
N GLU A 583 -0.35 26.53 -5.18
CA GLU A 583 1.06 26.29 -4.84
C GLU A 583 1.25 25.47 -3.56
N SER A 584 0.36 25.63 -2.58
CA SER A 584 0.40 24.89 -1.31
C SER A 584 -0.13 23.45 -1.44
N CYS A 585 -0.80 23.10 -2.54
CA CYS A 585 -1.40 21.79 -2.71
C CYS A 585 -0.34 20.72 -3.02
N GLY A 586 0.06 19.95 -2.01
CA GLY A 586 0.97 18.83 -2.17
C GLY A 586 0.46 17.72 -3.11
N TYR A 587 -0.83 17.66 -3.44
CA TYR A 587 -1.44 16.60 -4.24
C TYR A 587 -1.80 17.02 -5.67
N ASN A 588 -1.50 18.25 -6.07
CA ASN A 588 -1.95 18.84 -7.35
C ASN A 588 -3.47 18.73 -7.56
N ALA A 589 -4.23 18.76 -6.46
CA ALA A 589 -5.68 18.66 -6.47
C ALA A 589 -6.38 20.00 -6.72
N LEU A 590 -5.63 21.10 -6.80
CA LEU A 590 -6.14 22.44 -7.06
C LEU A 590 -5.53 22.95 -8.37
N THR A 591 -6.39 23.38 -9.28
CA THR A 591 -6.02 24.09 -10.51
C THR A 591 -6.68 25.47 -10.53
N PHE A 592 -6.34 26.32 -11.49
CA PHE A 592 -6.93 27.65 -11.64
C PHE A 592 -7.57 27.77 -13.03
N ASP A 593 -8.84 28.18 -13.10
CA ASP A 593 -9.60 28.27 -14.35
C ASP A 593 -9.49 29.64 -15.04
N GLY A 594 -8.74 30.57 -14.46
CA GLY A 594 -8.61 31.96 -14.92
C GLY A 594 -9.29 32.96 -13.99
N GLU A 595 -10.25 32.52 -13.16
CA GLU A 595 -10.98 33.36 -12.22
C GLU A 595 -10.88 32.83 -10.78
N LYS A 596 -11.00 31.51 -10.59
CA LYS A 596 -11.07 30.87 -9.28
C LYS A 596 -10.32 29.54 -9.22
N PRO A 597 -9.95 29.07 -8.02
CA PRO A 597 -9.42 27.72 -7.86
C PRO A 597 -10.51 26.67 -8.11
N VAL A 598 -10.16 25.61 -8.82
CA VAL A 598 -10.98 24.43 -9.07
C VAL A 598 -10.38 23.24 -8.34
N VAL A 599 -11.19 22.54 -7.54
CA VAL A 599 -10.75 21.38 -6.76
C VAL A 599 -11.08 20.09 -7.53
N ASP A 600 -10.06 19.30 -7.83
CA ASP A 600 -10.20 17.90 -8.20
C ASP A 600 -10.55 17.09 -6.95
N LEU A 601 -11.84 16.75 -6.81
CA LEU A 601 -12.40 16.14 -5.61
C LEU A 601 -11.77 14.77 -5.28
N PHE A 602 -11.26 14.07 -6.28
CA PHE A 602 -10.61 12.77 -6.12
C PHE A 602 -9.18 12.88 -5.59
N SER A 603 -8.38 13.77 -6.18
CA SER A 603 -6.99 13.98 -5.77
C SER A 603 -6.90 14.73 -4.45
N CYS A 604 -7.92 15.52 -4.10
CA CYS A 604 -7.96 16.23 -2.84
C CYS A 604 -8.15 15.26 -1.68
N VAL A 605 -7.20 15.20 -0.76
CA VAL A 605 -7.30 14.37 0.45
C VAL A 605 -7.99 15.08 1.62
N GLY A 606 -8.44 16.33 1.44
CA GLY A 606 -9.08 17.11 2.50
C GLY A 606 -8.14 17.60 3.61
N CYS A 607 -6.84 17.72 3.37
CA CYS A 607 -5.88 18.11 4.43
C CYS A 607 -6.00 19.57 4.89
N GLY A 608 -6.65 20.44 4.11
CA GLY A 608 -6.86 21.84 4.49
C GLY A 608 -5.66 22.78 4.32
N ALA A 609 -4.52 22.32 3.82
CA ALA A 609 -3.33 23.15 3.56
C ALA A 609 -3.62 24.40 2.70
N CYS A 610 -4.50 24.27 1.71
CA CYS A 610 -4.90 25.39 0.86
C CYS A 610 -5.78 26.44 1.57
N VAL A 611 -6.49 26.03 2.63
CA VAL A 611 -7.36 26.89 3.43
C VAL A 611 -6.50 27.83 4.28
N SER A 612 -5.53 27.29 5.02
CA SER A 612 -4.57 28.08 5.81
C SER A 612 -3.66 28.96 4.94
N ALA A 613 -3.38 28.55 3.71
CA ALA A 613 -2.60 29.33 2.75
C ALA A 613 -3.37 30.52 2.14
N CYS A 614 -4.70 30.56 2.24
CA CYS A 614 -5.52 31.59 1.61
C CYS A 614 -5.48 32.91 2.42
N PRO A 615 -4.83 33.98 1.92
CA PRO A 615 -4.69 35.22 2.68
C PRO A 615 -6.01 36.00 2.85
N ARG A 616 -6.99 35.71 2.00
CA ARG A 616 -8.32 36.32 2.03
C ARG A 616 -9.33 35.57 2.91
N GLY A 617 -8.99 34.35 3.35
CA GLY A 617 -9.94 33.46 4.03
C GLY A 617 -11.10 33.03 3.12
N SER A 618 -10.90 33.01 1.80
CA SER A 618 -11.96 32.72 0.82
C SER A 618 -12.21 31.24 0.62
N LEU A 619 -11.32 30.38 1.12
CA LEU A 619 -11.49 28.93 1.14
C LEU A 619 -11.81 28.49 2.57
N GLU A 620 -12.68 27.49 2.69
CA GLU A 620 -12.89 26.77 3.94
C GLU A 620 -12.92 25.27 3.69
N LEU A 621 -12.65 24.50 4.75
CA LEU A 621 -12.83 23.06 4.76
C LEU A 621 -14.08 22.73 5.58
N PRO A 622 -15.20 22.34 4.95
CA PRO A 622 -16.42 21.97 5.66
C PRO A 622 -16.15 20.89 6.70
N HIS A 623 -16.92 20.87 7.78
CA HIS A 623 -16.73 20.03 8.98
C HIS A 623 -15.48 20.36 9.83
N TYR A 624 -14.52 21.12 9.30
CA TYR A 624 -13.34 21.62 10.01
C TYR A 624 -13.09 23.11 9.73
N THR A 625 -14.16 23.91 9.66
CA THR A 625 -14.01 25.36 9.45
C THR A 625 -13.30 25.99 10.65
N GLY A 626 -12.68 27.16 10.43
CA GLY A 626 -12.02 27.89 11.53
C GLY A 626 -12.98 28.15 12.71
N VAL A 627 -14.25 28.45 12.42
CA VAL A 627 -15.31 28.64 13.43
C VAL A 627 -15.58 27.34 14.21
N GLN A 628 -15.60 26.20 13.55
CA GLN A 628 -15.85 24.89 14.19
C GLN A 628 -14.68 24.47 15.08
N LEU A 629 -13.44 24.64 14.61
CA LEU A 629 -12.23 24.35 15.38
C LEU A 629 -12.10 25.28 16.60
N GLU A 630 -12.36 26.57 16.40
CA GLU A 630 -12.35 27.56 17.48
C GLU A 630 -13.41 27.23 18.55
N ALA A 631 -14.63 26.87 18.14
CA ALA A 631 -15.69 26.46 19.07
C ALA A 631 -15.31 25.20 19.86
N GLU A 632 -14.67 24.21 19.23
CA GLU A 632 -14.18 23.01 19.90
C GLU A 632 -13.14 23.37 20.97
N VAL A 633 -12.12 24.15 20.62
CA VAL A 633 -11.08 24.59 21.56
C VAL A 633 -11.65 25.44 22.70
N GLN A 634 -12.60 26.33 22.40
CA GLN A 634 -13.28 27.13 23.41
C GLN A 634 -14.06 26.25 24.40
N GLY A 635 -14.77 25.21 23.91
CA GLY A 635 -15.44 24.24 24.77
C GLY A 635 -14.47 23.43 25.63
N LEU A 636 -13.35 23.01 25.03
CA LEU A 636 -12.27 22.26 25.67
C LEU A 636 -11.65 23.00 26.86
N LEU A 637 -11.56 24.32 26.75
CA LEU A 637 -10.92 25.22 27.72
C LEU A 637 -11.93 26.04 28.53
N SER A 638 -13.22 25.73 28.44
CA SER A 638 -14.30 26.47 29.12
C SER A 638 -14.25 26.35 30.65
N ARG A 639 -13.57 25.33 31.18
CA ARG A 639 -13.39 25.09 32.61
C ARG A 639 -11.99 25.52 33.04
N ARG A 640 -11.91 26.21 34.18
CA ARG A 640 -10.62 26.51 34.82
C ARG A 640 -10.03 25.25 35.43
N SER A 641 -8.73 25.07 35.27
CA SER A 641 -7.92 24.01 35.86
C SER A 641 -6.85 24.65 36.75
N ASP A 642 -6.46 24.01 37.84
CA ASP A 642 -5.32 24.46 38.65
C ASP A 642 -3.98 23.97 38.09
N GLU A 643 -3.99 22.89 37.30
CA GLU A 643 -2.83 22.37 36.57
C GLU A 643 -2.67 23.04 35.20
N VAL A 644 -1.46 22.97 34.64
CA VAL A 644 -1.20 23.39 33.25
C VAL A 644 -2.03 22.55 32.28
N VAL A 645 -2.66 23.18 31.29
CA VAL A 645 -3.48 22.49 30.28
C VAL A 645 -2.78 22.50 28.93
N LEU A 646 -2.67 21.34 28.29
CA LEU A 646 -2.08 21.21 26.97
C LEU A 646 -3.15 20.91 25.93
N VAL A 647 -3.08 21.55 24.78
CA VAL A 647 -3.93 21.22 23.62
C VAL A 647 -3.07 20.57 22.55
N GLY A 648 -3.45 19.38 22.13
CA GLY A 648 -2.76 18.61 21.09
C GLY A 648 -3.60 18.57 19.82
N PHE A 649 -3.13 19.13 18.70
CA PHE A 649 -3.75 18.94 17.39
C PHE A 649 -3.08 17.77 16.68
N PHE A 650 -3.84 16.71 16.44
CA PHE A 650 -3.31 15.44 15.93
C PHE A 650 -3.90 15.19 14.55
N GLU A 651 -3.02 15.01 13.55
CA GLU A 651 -3.40 14.50 12.24
C GLU A 651 -4.11 13.15 12.37
N ASP A 652 -5.13 12.95 11.53
CA ASP A 652 -6.10 11.89 11.67
C ASP A 652 -5.53 10.48 11.44
N LYS A 653 -4.78 10.26 10.35
CA LYS A 653 -4.42 8.92 9.88
C LYS A 653 -3.30 8.28 10.70
N ILE A 654 -2.28 9.05 11.07
CA ILE A 654 -1.08 8.54 11.75
C ILE A 654 -1.09 8.92 13.23
N CYS A 655 -1.22 10.22 13.54
CA CYS A 655 -1.03 10.70 14.90
C CYS A 655 -2.19 10.35 15.82
N TYR A 656 -3.43 10.56 15.37
CA TYR A 656 -4.63 10.20 16.13
C TYR A 656 -4.75 8.69 16.30
N THR A 657 -4.45 7.92 15.24
CA THR A 657 -4.32 6.46 15.28
C THR A 657 -3.25 6.00 16.28
N ALA A 658 -2.11 6.70 16.36
CA ALA A 658 -1.09 6.39 17.37
C ALA A 658 -1.60 6.63 18.80
N ALA A 659 -2.38 7.69 19.03
CA ALA A 659 -3.02 7.94 20.33
C ALA A 659 -4.06 6.85 20.67
N ASP A 660 -4.81 6.36 19.68
CA ASP A 660 -5.76 5.26 19.85
C ASP A 660 -5.07 3.92 20.16
N ASN A 661 -3.95 3.66 19.48
CA ASN A 661 -3.13 2.48 19.70
C ASN A 661 -2.45 2.49 21.09
N ALA A 662 -2.08 3.67 21.60
CA ALA A 662 -1.60 3.81 22.97
C ALA A 662 -2.69 3.38 23.97
N GLY A 663 -3.94 3.78 23.76
CA GLY A 663 -5.08 3.33 24.58
C GLY A 663 -5.39 1.85 24.48
N THR A 664 -5.38 1.31 23.26
CA THR A 664 -5.54 -0.13 23.01
C THR A 664 -4.45 -0.94 23.71
N SER A 665 -3.23 -0.39 23.76
CA SER A 665 -2.08 -1.00 24.43
C SER A 665 -1.98 -0.67 25.93
N ARG A 666 -2.95 0.08 26.49
CA ARG A 666 -2.99 0.50 27.91
C ARG A 666 -1.75 1.29 28.35
N ILE A 667 -1.19 2.09 27.45
CA ILE A 667 -0.01 2.91 27.73
C ILE A 667 -0.46 4.31 28.14
N SER A 668 -0.16 4.67 29.39
CA SER A 668 -0.55 5.95 29.96
C SER A 668 0.33 7.11 29.51
N TYR A 669 -0.27 8.29 29.43
CA TYR A 669 0.38 9.59 29.23
C TYR A 669 -0.33 10.64 30.10
N PRO A 670 0.23 11.85 30.29
CA PRO A 670 -0.36 12.85 31.19
C PRO A 670 -1.84 13.17 30.91
N PRO A 671 -2.72 13.24 31.94
CA PRO A 671 -4.16 13.46 31.76
C PRO A 671 -4.51 14.91 31.42
N ASN A 672 -3.58 15.85 31.52
CA ASN A 672 -3.78 17.27 31.27
C ASN A 672 -3.62 17.68 29.79
N ILE A 673 -3.31 16.72 28.90
CA ILE A 673 -3.43 16.93 27.45
C ILE A 673 -4.85 16.69 26.96
N ARG A 674 -5.33 17.58 26.10
CA ARG A 674 -6.62 17.52 25.42
C ARG A 674 -6.35 17.40 23.92
N ILE A 675 -6.73 16.27 23.31
CA ILE A 675 -6.44 15.98 21.91
C ILE A 675 -7.61 16.44 21.04
N VAL A 676 -7.32 17.24 20.02
CA VAL A 676 -8.24 17.68 18.97
C VAL A 676 -7.83 16.95 17.68
N ARG A 677 -8.78 16.24 17.09
CA ARG A 677 -8.61 15.53 15.81
C ARG A 677 -8.69 16.55 14.67
N VAL A 678 -7.70 16.58 13.79
CA VAL A 678 -7.72 17.40 12.56
C VAL A 678 -7.30 16.57 11.35
N PRO A 679 -7.80 16.86 10.13
CA PRO A 679 -7.39 16.14 8.92
C PRO A 679 -5.89 16.23 8.64
N SER A 680 -5.29 17.37 9.02
CA SER A 680 -3.85 17.61 9.07
C SER A 680 -3.60 18.85 9.91
N THR A 681 -2.42 18.95 10.50
CA THR A 681 -1.98 20.17 11.19
C THR A 681 -1.69 21.32 10.21
N ALA A 682 -1.54 21.04 8.92
CA ALA A 682 -1.40 22.07 7.88
C ALA A 682 -2.68 22.89 7.67
N LEU A 683 -3.84 22.44 8.15
CA LEU A 683 -5.09 23.22 8.17
C LEU A 683 -5.04 24.40 9.16
N LEU A 684 -4.20 24.31 10.20
CA LEU A 684 -4.17 25.28 11.28
C LEU A 684 -3.53 26.60 10.82
N ASP A 685 -3.96 27.70 11.44
CA ASP A 685 -3.38 29.04 11.24
C ASP A 685 -2.94 29.64 12.58
N GLU A 686 -2.16 30.73 12.52
CA GLU A 686 -1.68 31.40 13.73
C GLU A 686 -2.82 31.93 14.60
N ARG A 687 -3.91 32.39 13.97
CA ARG A 687 -5.05 32.97 14.67
C ARG A 687 -5.69 31.96 15.61
N LEU A 688 -5.91 30.73 15.15
CA LEU A 688 -6.47 29.65 15.97
C LEU A 688 -5.50 29.25 17.09
N LEU A 689 -4.19 29.18 16.84
CA LEU A 689 -3.21 28.85 17.87
C LEU A 689 -3.12 29.94 18.96
N LEU A 690 -3.14 31.22 18.58
CA LEU A 690 -3.18 32.35 19.52
C LEU A 690 -4.46 32.33 20.35
N LYS A 691 -5.63 32.08 19.72
CA LYS A 691 -6.91 31.92 20.43
C LYS A 691 -6.89 30.73 21.38
N THR A 692 -6.23 29.63 21.01
CA THR A 692 -6.07 28.45 21.87
C THR A 692 -5.34 28.80 23.15
N LEU A 693 -4.23 29.56 23.05
CA LEU A 693 -3.54 30.09 24.23
C LEU A 693 -4.43 31.04 25.01
N LEU A 694 -5.09 32.00 24.34
CA LEU A 694 -5.98 32.98 24.96
C LEU A 694 -7.09 32.32 25.80
N TYR A 695 -7.70 31.25 25.30
CA TYR A 695 -8.83 30.58 25.95
C TYR A 695 -8.47 29.75 27.18
N GLY A 696 -7.20 29.37 27.35
CA GLY A 696 -6.81 28.65 28.57
C GLY A 696 -5.66 27.67 28.39
N ALA A 697 -5.20 27.39 27.17
CA ALA A 697 -4.07 26.49 26.98
C ALA A 697 -2.78 27.13 27.51
N ASP A 698 -1.93 26.32 28.12
CA ASP A 698 -0.59 26.72 28.59
C ASP A 698 0.51 26.21 27.65
N GLY A 699 0.17 25.26 26.79
CA GLY A 699 1.02 24.77 25.71
C GLY A 699 0.23 24.06 24.60
N ILE A 700 0.76 24.11 23.39
CA ILE A 700 0.18 23.56 22.16
C ILE A 700 1.17 22.57 21.52
N LEU A 701 0.69 21.35 21.27
CA LEU A 701 1.42 20.31 20.56
C LEU A 701 0.76 20.04 19.21
N LEU A 702 1.50 20.16 18.12
CA LEU A 702 1.07 19.71 16.79
C LEU A 702 1.73 18.36 16.51
N CYS A 703 0.96 17.38 16.04
CA CYS A 703 1.46 16.07 15.63
C CYS A 703 1.07 15.81 14.18
N GLU A 704 2.07 15.57 13.33
CA GLU A 704 1.93 15.40 11.89
C GLU A 704 2.74 14.20 11.40
N ASP A 705 2.29 13.57 10.31
CA ASP A 705 3.02 12.45 9.70
C ASP A 705 4.36 12.94 9.10
N GLU A 706 5.46 12.30 9.50
CA GLU A 706 6.82 12.59 9.04
C GLU A 706 6.97 12.35 7.53
N GLY A 707 6.21 11.41 6.98
CA GLY A 707 6.17 11.12 5.54
C GLY A 707 5.28 12.06 4.73
N SER A 708 4.50 12.93 5.38
CA SER A 708 3.50 13.77 4.71
C SER A 708 4.13 14.97 3.99
N ARG A 709 3.41 15.48 2.97
CA ARG A 709 3.79 16.75 2.31
C ARG A 709 3.40 17.95 3.18
N GLU A 710 2.43 17.75 4.07
CA GLU A 710 1.85 18.71 5.01
C GLU A 710 2.84 19.15 6.10
N LEU A 711 3.78 18.29 6.50
CA LEU A 711 4.72 18.57 7.58
C LEU A 711 5.46 19.91 7.41
N LYS A 712 5.92 20.20 6.19
CA LYS A 712 6.64 21.45 5.90
C LYS A 712 5.80 22.71 6.12
N ILE A 713 4.48 22.61 5.95
CA ILE A 713 3.56 23.72 6.21
C ILE A 713 3.41 23.92 7.71
N ALA A 714 3.25 22.83 8.47
CA ALA A 714 3.19 22.86 9.92
C ALA A 714 4.50 23.39 10.56
N GLU A 715 5.67 23.04 9.99
CA GLU A 715 6.97 23.57 10.43
C GLU A 715 7.03 25.09 10.30
N ARG A 716 6.59 25.65 9.17
CA ARG A 716 6.55 27.10 8.94
C ARG A 716 5.58 27.79 9.89
N LEU A 717 4.40 27.19 10.12
CA LEU A 717 3.42 27.71 11.07
C LEU A 717 4.02 27.79 12.49
N VAL A 718 4.65 26.72 12.97
CA VAL A 718 5.26 26.70 14.32
C VAL A 718 6.43 27.68 14.41
N ALA A 719 7.25 27.81 13.37
CA ALA A 719 8.32 28.80 13.34
C ALA A 719 7.78 30.23 13.43
N SER A 720 6.74 30.55 12.66
CA SER A 720 6.08 31.86 12.67
C SER A 720 5.45 32.16 14.03
N MET A 721 4.65 31.21 14.56
CA MET A 721 4.04 31.30 15.88
C MET A 721 5.06 31.54 16.99
N ARG A 722 6.23 30.90 16.94
CA ARG A 722 7.31 31.12 17.91
C ARG A 722 7.87 32.54 17.84
N SER A 723 8.00 33.11 16.65
CA SER A 723 8.40 34.51 16.46
C SER A 723 7.38 35.44 17.11
N THR A 724 6.09 35.25 16.77
CA THR A 724 4.97 36.03 17.31
C THR A 724 4.92 35.98 18.84
N LEU A 725 5.08 34.79 19.45
CA LEU A 725 5.11 34.66 20.91
C LEU A 725 6.30 35.39 21.54
N SER A 726 7.47 35.32 20.92
CA SER A 726 8.68 35.98 21.42
C SER A 726 8.53 37.50 21.42
N GLU A 727 7.87 38.06 20.39
CA GLU A 727 7.55 39.49 20.30
C GLU A 727 6.55 39.94 21.39
N LEU A 728 5.63 39.06 21.79
CA LEU A 728 4.67 39.31 22.88
C LEU A 728 5.27 39.08 24.27
N GLY A 729 6.53 38.63 24.37
CA GLY A 729 7.17 38.26 25.63
C GLY A 729 6.65 36.96 26.25
N ILE A 730 6.07 36.08 25.43
CA ILE A 730 5.59 34.75 25.83
C ILE A 730 6.60 33.69 25.37
N GLU A 731 6.86 32.67 26.18
CA GLU A 731 7.88 31.67 25.86
C GLU A 731 7.51 30.84 24.62
N ALA A 732 8.37 30.89 23.59
CA ALA A 732 8.18 30.22 22.31
C ALA A 732 8.07 28.68 22.45
N GLU A 733 8.66 28.11 23.51
CA GLU A 733 8.64 26.69 23.82
C GLU A 733 7.23 26.14 24.13
N ARG A 734 6.25 27.03 24.35
CA ARG A 734 4.83 26.66 24.53
C ARG A 734 4.19 26.10 23.28
N VAL A 735 4.81 26.24 22.10
CA VAL A 735 4.32 25.63 20.85
C VAL A 735 5.38 24.67 20.29
N HIS A 736 4.97 23.44 19.98
CA HIS A 736 5.87 22.41 19.49
C HIS A 736 5.22 21.55 18.40
N LEU A 737 5.98 21.26 17.34
CA LEU A 737 5.64 20.28 16.32
C LEU A 737 6.40 18.97 16.58
N GLN A 738 5.70 17.85 16.53
CA GLN A 738 6.24 16.50 16.67
C GLN A 738 5.90 15.67 15.41
N PRO A 739 6.86 15.46 14.49
CA PRO A 739 6.72 14.50 13.40
C PRO A 739 6.56 13.07 13.92
N MET A 740 5.76 12.23 13.25
CA MET A 740 5.50 10.83 13.63
C MET A 740 5.44 9.88 12.41
N VAL A 741 5.81 8.60 12.60
CA VAL A 741 5.66 7.49 11.64
C VAL A 741 5.06 6.26 12.34
N LEU A 742 4.52 5.27 11.65
CA LEU A 742 4.10 4.02 12.31
C LEU A 742 5.23 2.96 12.29
N PRO A 743 5.40 2.14 13.36
CA PRO A 743 4.61 2.07 14.60
C PRO A 743 5.23 2.86 15.78
N ILE A 744 5.00 4.18 15.88
CA ILE A 744 5.54 5.05 16.96
C ILE A 744 4.62 5.18 18.20
N PHE A 745 3.44 4.54 18.25
CA PHE A 745 2.53 4.64 19.41
C PHE A 745 3.18 4.29 20.76
N ARG A 746 4.27 3.50 20.76
CA ARG A 746 5.05 3.16 21.96
C ARG A 746 5.85 4.33 22.54
N VAL A 747 6.25 5.31 21.71
CA VAL A 747 7.04 6.47 22.15
C VAL A 747 6.20 7.76 22.23
N LEU A 748 4.99 7.78 21.68
CA LEU A 748 4.04 8.89 21.84
C LEU A 748 3.89 9.39 23.30
N PRO A 749 3.72 8.50 24.30
CA PRO A 749 3.64 8.91 25.70
C PRO A 749 4.87 9.67 26.19
N GLU A 750 6.05 9.31 25.70
CA GLU A 750 7.30 9.98 26.05
C GLU A 750 7.34 11.40 25.46
N TYR A 751 6.92 11.58 24.21
CA TYR A 751 6.82 12.91 23.60
C TYR A 751 5.84 13.82 24.35
N ILE A 752 4.63 13.33 24.64
CA ILE A 752 3.64 14.09 25.43
C ILE A 752 4.20 14.43 26.81
N SER A 753 4.82 13.46 27.49
CA SER A 753 5.39 13.67 28.83
C SER A 753 6.52 14.69 28.83
N ARG A 754 7.44 14.62 27.86
CA ARG A 754 8.52 15.61 27.71
C ARG A 754 7.98 17.01 27.45
N PHE A 755 6.97 17.13 26.60
CA PHE A 755 6.32 18.43 26.33
C PHE A 755 5.59 18.95 27.57
N GLN A 756 4.84 18.10 28.27
CA GLN A 756 4.15 18.44 29.51
C GLN A 756 5.12 18.94 30.59
N GLN A 757 6.24 18.25 30.79
CA GLN A 757 7.26 18.66 31.75
C GLN A 757 7.87 20.01 31.40
N ARG A 758 8.10 20.26 30.10
CA ARG A 758 8.60 21.55 29.61
C ARG A 758 7.64 22.67 29.97
N VAL A 759 6.37 22.55 29.60
CA VAL A 759 5.34 23.57 29.87
C VAL A 759 5.10 23.75 31.38
N SER A 760 5.13 22.66 32.16
CA SER A 760 5.00 22.75 33.62
C SER A 760 6.08 23.58 34.28
N ARG A 761 7.32 23.56 33.75
CA ARG A 761 8.42 24.40 34.25
C ARG A 761 8.22 25.89 33.93
N LEU A 762 7.53 26.19 32.83
CA LEU A 762 7.18 27.56 32.44
C LEU A 762 5.97 28.10 33.24
N GLY A 763 5.23 27.23 33.90
CA GLY A 763 4.00 27.59 34.60
C GLY A 763 2.86 27.97 33.65
N LYS A 764 1.76 28.43 34.24
CA LYS A 764 0.57 28.86 33.50
C LYS A 764 0.77 30.24 32.89
N ILE A 765 0.14 30.50 31.74
CA ILE A 765 0.15 31.84 31.14
C ILE A 765 -0.70 32.78 32.01
N GLY A 766 -0.11 33.88 32.47
CA GLY A 766 -0.74 34.88 33.32
C GLY A 766 -1.83 35.70 32.60
N GLU A 767 -2.61 36.46 33.36
CA GLU A 767 -3.67 37.31 32.81
C GLU A 767 -3.12 38.47 31.96
N GLU A 768 -1.95 39.01 32.31
CA GLU A 768 -1.32 40.09 31.53
C GLU A 768 -0.91 39.61 30.13
N GLU A 769 -0.27 38.45 30.03
CA GLU A 769 0.11 37.85 28.75
C GLU A 769 -1.13 37.48 27.91
N ARG A 770 -2.21 37.05 28.57
CA ARG A 770 -3.49 36.79 27.89
C ARG A 770 -4.13 38.07 27.34
N GLU A 771 -4.02 39.20 28.03
CA GLU A 771 -4.46 40.50 27.49
C GLU A 771 -3.57 40.96 26.32
N LYS A 772 -2.26 40.66 26.32
CA LYS A 772 -1.39 40.90 25.14
C LYS A 772 -1.84 40.09 23.92
N LEU A 773 -2.16 38.80 24.11
CA LEU A 773 -2.71 37.95 23.04
C LEU A 773 -4.03 38.52 22.48
N LYS A 774 -4.89 39.03 23.35
CA LYS A 774 -6.17 39.64 22.97
C LYS A 774 -6.01 40.95 22.20
N GLY A 775 -4.95 41.72 22.47
CA GLY A 775 -4.66 42.95 21.73
C GLY A 775 -4.17 42.73 20.30
N LEU A 776 -3.65 41.53 19.98
CA LEU A 776 -3.18 41.15 18.65
C LEU A 776 -4.30 40.59 17.74
N LEU A 777 -5.34 40.00 18.34
CA LEU A 777 -6.46 39.30 17.68
C LEU A 777 -7.65 40.21 17.40
#